data_AF-A0A8H6RW41-F1
#
_entry.id   AF-A0A8H6RW41-F1
#
_cell.length_a   1.000
_cell.length_b   1.000
_cell.length_c   1.000
_cell.angle_alpha   90.00
_cell.angle_beta   90.00
_cell.angle_gamma   90.00
#
_symmetry.space_group_name_H-M   'P 1'
#
loop_
_entity.id
_entity.type
_entity.pdbx_description
1 polymer ?
#
loop_
_entity_poly.entity_id
_entity_poly.type
_entity_poly.pdbx_seq_one_letter_code
_entity_poly.pdbx_strand_id
1 'polypeptide(L)'
;MYMSRNFRLINEKLDPDSIVFLGDLFDGGREWATERARNLKTSQRQILINLAILDQAKKEGERIGSDGKTDLNVYKPGENGRWNKWKMRQWNSEYDRFSRIFYDKDQLYPHAERALFPVWDVPADPVSVENGAPNVTTQHYAVGGTKARTVKMNLPGNHDLGIGAKVQITVRDRFEGRFGETNSVYVIGNHTFVSLDTPSLAAYDEFVEGGSVTEERRQQYRDIWKPVDEFLDTLEVTGPKAVRNTLNQFYPGTYPSRGHYHTVHDPKDKVDDRPKEKVEKPRLPIILLSHIPFFRNPDVDCGKWRERGKAIPISAGYQYQNVLTPALSNMIAKKVSRIGDIEHIFSGDDHDYCDISHRFNVGRWSEDSQKESVVMRAVREITVKSFSWAMGVRKPGFLLLSLWNPVDERGKTIGTPLPTMKSQLCLLPDQLSIFINYARLLVLTIAVLFVRAVVIGLRNKPALEEDDTFEDVLSRRLSSSKYSSKKSQTNGHPSGYVSPIKGNGEAKGRHRASSTSTSTANTTDNHLSVQRSYNARTRSVSPAGPNTFTHANSYAMPNLQQEDNRPLIDKAGFYPQMKWQDPDESDEESHIGDYDSQGKGKRKPKSRARRALDEFLRSMLFVAIPSALWYGFLIKNG
;
A
#
# COMPACT_ATOMS: atom_id res chain seq x y z
N MET A 1 6.13 2.52 1.46
CA MET A 1 6.41 3.42 2.60
C MET A 1 5.35 3.31 3.69
N TYR A 2 4.13 3.85 3.54
CA TYR A 2 3.10 3.89 4.61
C TYR A 2 2.90 2.55 5.35
N MET A 3 2.56 1.47 4.65
CA MET A 3 2.32 0.16 5.29
C MET A 3 3.56 -0.35 6.02
N SER A 4 4.76 -0.29 5.41
CA SER A 4 6.03 -0.70 6.04
C SER A 4 6.35 0.09 7.32
N ARG A 5 6.24 1.44 7.31
CA ARG A 5 6.46 2.24 8.53
C ARG A 5 5.50 1.83 9.66
N ASN A 6 4.21 1.65 9.36
CA ASN A 6 3.23 1.21 10.36
C ASN A 6 3.46 -0.23 10.83
N PHE A 7 3.77 -1.16 9.91
CA PHE A 7 4.01 -2.57 10.23
C PHE A 7 5.26 -2.76 11.09
N ARG A 8 6.37 -2.07 10.75
CA ARG A 8 7.57 -2.03 11.58
C ARG A 8 7.26 -1.47 12.97
N LEU A 9 6.54 -0.36 13.07
CA LEU A 9 6.14 0.23 14.37
C LEU A 9 5.24 -0.70 15.20
N ILE A 10 4.32 -1.45 14.57
CA ILE A 10 3.52 -2.47 15.26
C ILE A 10 4.42 -3.57 15.83
N ASN A 11 5.33 -4.10 15.03
CA ASN A 11 6.27 -5.13 15.47
C ASN A 11 7.30 -4.61 16.49
N GLU A 12 7.59 -3.31 16.48
CA GLU A 12 8.50 -2.64 17.41
C GLU A 12 7.85 -2.32 18.77
N LYS A 13 6.55 -1.95 18.78
CA LYS A 13 5.85 -1.46 19.98
C LYS A 13 4.86 -2.45 20.60
N LEU A 14 4.31 -3.38 19.82
CA LEU A 14 3.36 -4.40 20.28
C LEU A 14 3.95 -5.81 20.29
N ASP A 15 5.04 -6.05 19.55
CA ASP A 15 5.82 -7.31 19.47
C ASP A 15 4.96 -8.61 19.49
N PRO A 16 3.97 -8.74 18.58
CA PRO A 16 2.94 -9.78 18.68
C PRO A 16 3.51 -11.19 18.47
N ASP A 17 2.96 -12.20 19.14
CA ASP A 17 3.38 -13.60 18.96
C ASP A 17 2.98 -14.19 17.61
N SER A 18 1.96 -13.61 16.97
CA SER A 18 1.41 -14.08 15.70
C SER A 18 0.79 -12.94 14.89
N ILE A 19 0.83 -13.06 13.56
CA ILE A 19 0.24 -12.11 12.62
C ILE A 19 -0.58 -12.91 11.59
N VAL A 20 -1.84 -12.51 11.40
CA VAL A 20 -2.78 -13.16 10.48
C VAL A 20 -3.32 -12.12 9.51
N PHE A 21 -3.23 -12.43 8.21
CA PHE A 21 -3.78 -11.63 7.12
C PHE A 21 -5.11 -12.25 6.65
N LEU A 22 -6.09 -11.41 6.30
CA LEU A 22 -7.44 -11.83 5.89
C LEU A 22 -7.67 -11.66 4.37
N GLY A 23 -6.69 -12.05 3.56
CA GLY A 23 -6.71 -11.89 2.11
C GLY A 23 -6.42 -10.48 1.58
N ASP A 24 -6.57 -10.34 0.27
CA ASP A 24 -6.25 -9.14 -0.54
C ASP A 24 -4.81 -8.64 -0.33
N LEU A 25 -3.88 -9.57 -0.55
CA LEU A 25 -2.44 -9.29 -0.51
C LEU A 25 -1.99 -8.49 -1.74
N PHE A 26 -2.68 -8.64 -2.87
CA PHE A 26 -2.44 -7.89 -4.11
C PHE A 26 -3.72 -7.32 -4.73
N ASP A 27 -3.83 -5.99 -4.73
CA ASP A 27 -4.79 -5.30 -5.60
C ASP A 27 -4.44 -5.57 -7.08
N GLY A 28 -5.23 -6.43 -7.72
CA GLY A 28 -4.98 -6.93 -9.08
C GLY A 28 -4.24 -8.27 -9.18
N GLY A 29 -4.05 -9.02 -8.09
CA GLY A 29 -3.39 -10.33 -8.08
C GLY A 29 -3.97 -11.34 -9.08
N ARG A 30 -5.29 -11.27 -9.31
CA ARG A 30 -6.04 -12.07 -10.30
C ARG A 30 -5.86 -11.63 -11.76
N GLU A 31 -5.46 -10.38 -12.00
CA GLU A 31 -5.43 -9.76 -13.34
C GLU A 31 -4.11 -9.98 -14.09
N TRP A 32 -3.06 -10.46 -13.40
CA TRP A 32 -1.74 -10.64 -14.00
C TRP A 32 -1.52 -12.08 -14.42
N ALA A 33 -1.34 -12.31 -15.73
CA ALA A 33 -1.30 -13.65 -16.31
C ALA A 33 -0.23 -14.56 -15.68
N THR A 34 -0.59 -15.82 -15.46
CA THR A 34 0.29 -16.87 -14.93
C THR A 34 1.25 -17.40 -16.00
N GLU A 35 2.39 -17.96 -15.58
CA GLU A 35 3.25 -18.76 -16.45
C GLU A 35 2.82 -20.22 -16.41
N ARG A 36 2.77 -20.88 -17.58
CA ARG A 36 2.56 -22.32 -17.66
C ARG A 36 3.83 -23.06 -17.22
N ALA A 37 3.65 -24.22 -16.58
CA ALA A 37 4.74 -25.15 -16.35
C ALA A 37 5.46 -25.49 -17.67
N ARG A 38 6.79 -25.66 -17.62
CA ARG A 38 7.55 -26.12 -18.78
C ARG A 38 7.26 -27.62 -18.97
N ASN A 39 6.87 -28.01 -20.18
CA ASN A 39 6.77 -29.42 -20.58
C ASN A 39 8.09 -30.13 -20.25
N LEU A 40 8.02 -31.37 -19.76
CA LEU A 40 9.22 -32.13 -19.45
C LEU A 40 9.92 -32.57 -20.74
N LYS A 41 11.24 -32.73 -20.67
CA LYS A 41 11.99 -33.42 -21.74
C LYS A 41 11.58 -34.89 -21.75
N THR A 42 11.60 -35.55 -22.91
CA THR A 42 11.22 -36.97 -23.07
C THR A 42 11.90 -37.90 -22.06
N SER A 43 13.18 -37.65 -21.74
CA SER A 43 13.92 -38.41 -20.71
C SER A 43 13.39 -38.17 -19.29
N GLN A 44 13.04 -36.94 -18.94
CA GLN A 44 12.42 -36.60 -17.65
C GLN A 44 11.03 -37.22 -17.54
N ARG A 45 10.22 -37.16 -18.60
CA ARG A 45 8.92 -37.85 -18.69
C ARG A 45 9.09 -39.35 -18.45
N GLN A 46 10.02 -39.99 -19.15
CA GLN A 46 10.24 -41.42 -19.04
C GLN A 46 10.71 -41.83 -17.63
N ILE A 47 11.56 -41.03 -16.98
CA ILE A 47 11.95 -41.26 -15.58
C ILE A 47 10.71 -41.23 -14.66
N LEU A 48 9.82 -40.23 -14.79
CA LEU A 48 8.62 -40.15 -13.96
C LEU A 48 7.57 -41.23 -14.28
N ILE A 49 7.49 -41.71 -15.53
CA ILE A 49 6.67 -42.88 -15.89
C ILE A 49 7.25 -44.16 -15.27
N ASN A 50 8.57 -44.35 -15.34
CA ASN A 50 9.25 -45.50 -14.74
C ASN A 50 9.13 -45.51 -13.21
N LEU A 51 8.96 -44.34 -12.57
CA LEU A 51 8.66 -44.18 -11.15
C LEU A 51 7.14 -44.23 -10.82
N ALA A 52 6.28 -44.52 -11.80
CA ALA A 52 4.81 -44.52 -11.70
C ALA A 52 4.19 -43.18 -11.22
N ILE A 53 4.93 -42.07 -11.32
CA ILE A 53 4.47 -40.71 -10.97
C ILE A 53 3.62 -40.11 -12.11
N LEU A 54 3.94 -40.46 -13.35
CA LEU A 54 3.17 -40.05 -14.53
C LEU A 54 2.52 -41.26 -15.22
N ASP A 55 1.24 -41.10 -15.54
CA ASP A 55 0.49 -42.00 -16.41
C ASP A 55 0.99 -41.84 -17.86
N GLN A 56 1.46 -42.94 -18.47
CA GLN A 56 2.01 -42.95 -19.83
C GLN A 56 1.00 -42.44 -20.88
N ALA A 57 -0.30 -42.68 -20.68
CA ALA A 57 -1.38 -42.30 -21.59
C ALA A 57 -1.85 -40.85 -21.41
N LYS A 58 -1.54 -40.20 -20.27
CA LYS A 58 -1.96 -38.81 -20.00
C LYS A 58 -0.89 -37.80 -20.38
N LYS A 59 -1.32 -36.67 -20.92
CA LYS A 59 -0.46 -35.53 -21.21
C LYS A 59 -0.11 -34.80 -19.91
N GLU A 60 1.12 -34.30 -19.85
CA GLU A 60 1.64 -33.60 -18.67
C GLU A 60 0.87 -32.31 -18.40
N GLY A 61 0.48 -32.09 -17.14
CA GLY A 61 -0.23 -30.90 -16.69
C GLY A 61 -1.66 -30.74 -17.21
N GLU A 62 -2.18 -31.66 -18.03
CA GLU A 62 -3.53 -31.53 -18.60
C GLU A 62 -4.60 -31.67 -17.49
N ARG A 63 -5.25 -30.55 -17.15
CA ARG A 63 -6.34 -30.44 -16.18
C ARG A 63 -7.59 -29.98 -16.94
N ILE A 64 -8.31 -30.94 -17.52
CA ILE A 64 -9.63 -30.67 -18.11
C ILE A 64 -10.63 -30.57 -16.95
N GLY A 65 -11.47 -29.53 -16.96
CA GLY A 65 -12.50 -29.32 -15.95
C GLY A 65 -13.68 -30.29 -16.03
N SER A 66 -14.59 -30.18 -15.07
CA SER A 66 -15.80 -31.00 -14.94
C SER A 66 -16.76 -30.95 -16.15
N ASP A 67 -16.61 -29.96 -17.03
CA ASP A 67 -17.33 -29.84 -18.32
C ASP A 67 -16.75 -30.74 -19.44
N GLY A 68 -15.61 -31.40 -19.19
CA GLY A 68 -14.89 -32.23 -20.16
C GLY A 68 -14.27 -31.46 -21.33
N LYS A 69 -14.18 -30.12 -21.26
CA LYS A 69 -13.82 -29.25 -22.40
C LYS A 69 -12.90 -28.08 -22.04
N THR A 70 -13.00 -27.53 -20.84
CA THR A 70 -12.20 -26.38 -20.40
C THR A 70 -10.86 -26.84 -19.85
N ASP A 71 -9.76 -26.50 -20.53
CA ASP A 71 -8.40 -26.58 -19.96
C ASP A 71 -8.26 -25.55 -18.82
N LEU A 72 -8.21 -26.03 -17.58
CA LEU A 72 -8.07 -25.22 -16.36
C LEU A 72 -6.70 -24.54 -16.26
N ASN A 73 -5.72 -24.94 -17.09
CA ASN A 73 -4.39 -24.33 -17.19
C ASN A 73 -4.33 -23.14 -18.16
N VAL A 74 -5.47 -22.72 -18.73
CA VAL A 74 -5.58 -21.49 -19.54
C VAL A 74 -5.91 -20.32 -18.63
N TYR A 75 -4.96 -19.42 -18.41
CA TYR A 75 -5.26 -18.09 -17.89
C TYR A 75 -6.14 -17.33 -18.89
N LYS A 76 -7.31 -16.87 -18.45
CA LYS A 76 -8.28 -16.08 -19.21
C LYS A 76 -8.23 -14.62 -18.71
N PRO A 77 -7.69 -13.66 -19.49
CA PRO A 77 -7.53 -12.28 -19.04
C PRO A 77 -8.86 -11.57 -18.74
N GLY A 78 -8.89 -10.82 -17.63
CA GLY A 78 -10.02 -9.96 -17.26
C GLY A 78 -10.23 -8.78 -18.22
N GLU A 79 -11.39 -8.13 -18.09
CA GLU A 79 -11.74 -6.87 -18.76
C GLU A 79 -11.39 -6.81 -20.27
N ASN A 80 -11.88 -7.78 -21.06
CA ASN A 80 -11.64 -7.88 -22.51
C ASN A 80 -10.16 -7.84 -22.91
N GLY A 81 -9.26 -8.33 -22.05
CA GLY A 81 -7.82 -8.33 -22.29
C GLY A 81 -7.12 -7.00 -21.98
N ARG A 82 -7.79 -6.04 -21.31
CA ARG A 82 -7.16 -4.84 -20.75
C ARG A 82 -5.85 -5.18 -20.03
N TRP A 83 -5.87 -6.24 -19.25
CA TRP A 83 -4.76 -6.64 -18.38
C TRP A 83 -3.65 -7.48 -19.09
N ASN A 84 -3.78 -7.79 -20.39
CA ASN A 84 -2.85 -8.62 -21.18
C ASN A 84 -1.36 -8.20 -21.11
N LYS A 85 -1.09 -6.92 -20.86
CA LYS A 85 0.25 -6.36 -20.73
C LYS A 85 0.98 -6.84 -19.47
N TRP A 86 0.25 -7.12 -18.40
CA TRP A 86 0.81 -7.50 -17.10
C TRP A 86 0.75 -9.03 -16.93
N LYS A 87 1.92 -9.61 -16.72
CA LYS A 87 2.14 -11.06 -16.64
C LYS A 87 2.86 -11.40 -15.33
N MET A 88 3.30 -12.65 -15.16
CA MET A 88 4.06 -13.14 -14.01
C MET A 88 5.18 -12.20 -13.53
N ARG A 89 5.90 -11.51 -14.44
CA ARG A 89 6.90 -10.48 -14.06
C ARG A 89 6.33 -9.32 -13.21
N GLN A 90 5.10 -8.88 -13.48
CA GLN A 90 4.42 -7.90 -12.64
C GLN A 90 4.11 -8.51 -11.27
N TRP A 91 3.49 -9.69 -11.25
CA TRP A 91 3.14 -10.39 -10.01
C TRP A 91 4.37 -10.64 -9.12
N ASN A 92 5.49 -11.07 -9.70
CA ASN A 92 6.77 -11.23 -8.99
C ASN A 92 7.28 -9.90 -8.41
N SER A 93 7.26 -8.81 -9.20
CA SER A 93 7.69 -7.48 -8.72
C SER A 93 6.82 -6.97 -7.56
N GLU A 94 5.52 -7.25 -7.60
CA GLU A 94 4.57 -6.89 -6.55
C GLU A 94 4.75 -7.79 -5.32
N TYR A 95 4.99 -9.09 -5.51
CA TYR A 95 5.35 -10.05 -4.46
C TYR A 95 6.65 -9.67 -3.75
N ASP A 96 7.69 -9.25 -4.49
CA ASP A 96 8.95 -8.77 -3.92
C ASP A 96 8.75 -7.48 -3.13
N ARG A 97 7.82 -6.60 -3.56
CA ARG A 97 7.44 -5.40 -2.79
C ARG A 97 6.69 -5.78 -1.52
N PHE A 98 5.72 -6.70 -1.60
CA PHE A 98 5.00 -7.23 -0.45
C PHE A 98 5.96 -7.85 0.57
N SER A 99 6.93 -8.64 0.10
CA SER A 99 7.93 -9.31 0.96
C SER A 99 8.81 -8.31 1.71
N ARG A 100 9.29 -7.25 1.04
CA ARG A 100 10.03 -6.14 1.67
C ARG A 100 9.20 -5.29 2.65
N ILE A 101 7.88 -5.48 2.70
CA ILE A 101 6.99 -4.81 3.66
C ILE A 101 6.66 -5.75 4.83
N PHE A 102 6.40 -7.04 4.59
CA PHE A 102 5.81 -7.95 5.56
C PHE A 102 6.61 -9.21 5.93
N TYR A 103 7.58 -9.63 5.10
CA TYR A 103 8.44 -10.81 5.33
C TYR A 103 9.89 -10.46 5.72
N ASP A 104 10.32 -9.23 5.44
CA ASP A 104 11.67 -8.76 5.72
C ASP A 104 12.00 -8.86 7.22
N LYS A 105 13.19 -9.38 7.53
CA LYS A 105 13.65 -9.63 8.91
C LYS A 105 13.63 -8.36 9.74
N ASP A 106 13.95 -7.20 9.16
CA ASP A 106 14.04 -5.93 9.89
C ASP A 106 12.66 -5.26 10.06
N GLN A 107 11.67 -5.70 9.29
CA GLN A 107 10.26 -5.31 9.46
C GLN A 107 9.58 -6.17 10.54
N LEU A 108 9.86 -7.48 10.56
CA LEU A 108 9.33 -8.42 11.56
C LEU A 108 10.03 -8.28 12.90
N TYR A 109 11.36 -8.24 12.92
CA TYR A 109 12.17 -8.23 14.14
C TYR A 109 13.00 -6.94 14.22
N PRO A 110 12.37 -5.75 14.35
CA PRO A 110 13.08 -4.47 14.40
C PRO A 110 14.02 -4.35 15.62
N HIS A 111 13.86 -5.21 16.62
CA HIS A 111 14.73 -5.37 17.79
C HIS A 111 15.58 -6.65 17.75
N ALA A 112 15.94 -7.16 16.57
CA ALA A 112 16.72 -8.41 16.43
C ALA A 112 18.12 -8.38 17.07
N GLU A 113 18.61 -7.21 17.47
CA GLU A 113 19.84 -7.01 18.26
C GLU A 113 19.63 -7.17 19.77
N ARG A 114 18.40 -7.46 20.25
CA ARG A 114 18.20 -7.93 21.63
C ARG A 114 19.09 -9.15 21.85
N ALA A 115 19.91 -9.08 22.90
CA ALA A 115 20.81 -10.17 23.29
C ALA A 115 20.04 -11.49 23.48
N LEU A 116 20.77 -12.61 23.47
CA LEU A 116 20.23 -13.95 23.76
C LEU A 116 19.68 -14.00 25.20
N PHE A 117 18.43 -13.56 25.38
CA PHE A 117 17.68 -13.81 26.60
C PHE A 117 17.35 -15.30 26.67
N PRO A 118 17.48 -15.94 27.83
CA PRO A 118 16.95 -17.28 28.00
C PRO A 118 15.45 -17.24 27.73
N VAL A 119 14.92 -18.24 27.01
CA VAL A 119 13.49 -18.29 26.65
C VAL A 119 12.59 -18.36 27.90
N TRP A 120 13.18 -18.71 29.04
CA TRP A 120 12.58 -18.69 30.37
C TRP A 120 13.55 -18.05 31.36
N ASP A 121 13.14 -16.97 32.03
CA ASP A 121 13.36 -16.94 33.48
C ASP A 121 12.34 -17.91 34.07
N VAL A 122 12.79 -18.86 34.88
CA VAL A 122 11.88 -19.78 35.58
C VAL A 122 11.19 -18.99 36.70
N PRO A 123 9.85 -18.86 36.71
CA PRO A 123 9.16 -18.31 37.87
C PRO A 123 9.53 -19.13 39.10
N ALA A 124 9.92 -18.48 40.19
CA ALA A 124 10.42 -19.18 41.39
C ALA A 124 9.35 -20.01 42.13
N ASP A 125 8.10 -19.97 41.66
CA ASP A 125 6.97 -20.75 42.15
C ASP A 125 6.88 -22.08 41.36
N PRO A 126 6.87 -23.26 42.01
CA PRO A 126 6.85 -24.56 41.33
C PRO A 126 5.52 -24.91 40.64
N VAL A 127 4.63 -23.93 40.41
CA VAL A 127 3.37 -24.08 39.69
C VAL A 127 3.28 -23.05 38.57
N SER A 128 3.62 -23.45 37.34
CA SER A 128 3.35 -22.62 36.16
C SER A 128 1.86 -22.69 35.81
N VAL A 129 1.06 -21.86 36.51
CA VAL A 129 -0.41 -21.87 36.44
C VAL A 129 -0.95 -21.60 35.02
N GLU A 130 -0.16 -20.98 34.14
CA GLU A 130 -0.59 -20.50 32.81
C GLU A 130 -1.21 -21.56 31.89
N ASN A 131 -0.89 -22.85 32.06
CA ASN A 131 -1.53 -23.94 31.32
C ASN A 131 -2.00 -25.12 32.20
N GLY A 132 -1.85 -25.04 33.53
CA GLY A 132 -2.38 -26.06 34.46
C GLY A 132 -1.74 -27.46 34.41
N ALA A 133 -0.63 -27.64 33.70
CA ALA A 133 0.08 -28.91 33.59
C ALA A 133 0.86 -29.23 34.90
N PRO A 134 0.59 -30.36 35.59
CA PRO A 134 1.21 -30.67 36.88
C PRO A 134 2.65 -31.20 36.78
N ASN A 135 3.09 -31.62 35.58
CA ASN A 135 4.44 -32.10 35.30
C ASN A 135 4.85 -31.70 33.88
N VAL A 136 5.31 -30.47 33.70
CA VAL A 136 5.99 -30.07 32.46
C VAL A 136 7.35 -30.75 32.44
N THR A 137 7.46 -31.87 31.72
CA THR A 137 8.75 -32.54 31.53
C THR A 137 9.71 -31.59 30.84
N THR A 138 10.87 -31.36 31.46
CA THR A 138 11.80 -30.29 31.07
C THR A 138 12.57 -30.65 29.79
N GLN A 139 11.89 -30.58 28.65
CA GLN A 139 12.54 -30.68 27.35
C GLN A 139 13.41 -29.44 27.15
N HIS A 140 14.72 -29.63 27.32
CA HIS A 140 15.75 -28.61 27.09
C HIS A 140 15.87 -28.31 25.60
N TYR A 141 14.92 -27.54 25.07
CA TYR A 141 15.03 -26.92 23.75
C TYR A 141 16.29 -26.04 23.73
N ALA A 142 17.15 -26.30 22.75
CA ALA A 142 18.54 -25.85 22.78
C ALA A 142 18.70 -24.33 22.82
N VAL A 143 19.81 -23.87 23.40
CA VAL A 143 20.24 -22.47 23.37
C VAL A 143 20.57 -22.07 21.93
N GLY A 144 19.56 -21.58 21.21
CA GLY A 144 19.66 -21.34 19.76
C GLY A 144 18.31 -21.12 19.08
N GLY A 145 17.46 -20.24 19.60
CA GLY A 145 16.15 -19.95 19.01
C GLY A 145 15.69 -18.51 19.24
N THR A 146 15.69 -17.70 18.18
CA THR A 146 14.88 -16.46 18.15
C THR A 146 13.40 -16.83 18.28
N LYS A 147 12.62 -16.10 19.09
CA LYS A 147 11.15 -16.24 19.21
C LYS A 147 10.49 -16.14 17.82
N ALA A 148 10.25 -17.27 17.17
CA ALA A 148 9.83 -17.35 15.78
C ALA A 148 8.34 -16.99 15.67
N ARG A 149 8.06 -15.76 15.23
CA ARG A 149 6.69 -15.25 15.10
C ARG A 149 5.92 -16.05 14.04
N THR A 150 4.74 -16.55 14.41
CA THR A 150 3.88 -17.26 13.45
C THR A 150 3.20 -16.24 12.53
N VAL A 151 3.43 -16.35 11.22
CA VAL A 151 2.82 -15.47 10.23
C VAL A 151 1.93 -16.29 9.29
N LYS A 152 0.67 -15.88 9.15
CA LYS A 152 -0.36 -16.55 8.35
C LYS A 152 -0.85 -15.62 7.26
N MET A 153 -0.61 -15.99 6.00
CA MET A 153 -0.98 -15.24 4.80
C MET A 153 -1.69 -16.13 3.77
N ASN A 154 -2.10 -17.34 4.16
CA ASN A 154 -2.66 -18.33 3.26
C ASN A 154 -4.14 -18.11 2.94
N LEU A 155 -4.85 -17.24 3.66
CA LEU A 155 -6.25 -16.91 3.37
C LEU A 155 -6.33 -15.98 2.14
N PRO A 156 -6.92 -16.40 1.01
CA PRO A 156 -6.99 -15.58 -0.20
C PRO A 156 -8.12 -14.55 -0.19
N GLY A 157 -7.93 -13.42 -0.89
CA GLY A 157 -9.01 -12.46 -1.17
C GLY A 157 -9.50 -12.45 -2.63
N ASN A 158 -10.55 -11.66 -2.91
CA ASN A 158 -11.12 -11.56 -4.25
C ASN A 158 -10.31 -10.68 -5.22
N HIS A 159 -9.36 -9.86 -4.73
CA HIS A 159 -8.33 -9.25 -5.58
C HIS A 159 -7.15 -10.21 -5.84
N ASP A 160 -6.88 -11.16 -4.94
CA ASP A 160 -5.87 -12.20 -5.14
C ASP A 160 -6.29 -13.24 -6.20
N LEU A 161 -7.51 -13.81 -6.08
CA LEU A 161 -7.96 -14.96 -6.91
C LEU A 161 -9.09 -14.65 -7.91
N GLY A 162 -9.82 -13.55 -7.71
CA GLY A 162 -11.20 -13.43 -8.20
C GLY A 162 -12.19 -14.07 -7.23
N ILE A 163 -13.45 -14.22 -7.63
CA ILE A 163 -14.54 -14.73 -6.79
C ILE A 163 -15.55 -15.52 -7.62
N GLY A 164 -16.13 -16.56 -7.02
CA GLY A 164 -17.22 -17.34 -7.61
C GLY A 164 -16.80 -18.05 -8.89
N ALA A 165 -17.71 -18.10 -9.86
CA ALA A 165 -17.45 -18.64 -11.20
C ALA A 165 -16.33 -17.93 -12.00
N LYS A 166 -15.72 -16.87 -11.45
CA LYS A 166 -14.64 -16.08 -12.07
C LYS A 166 -13.27 -16.29 -11.40
N VAL A 167 -13.16 -17.19 -10.41
CA VAL A 167 -11.85 -17.68 -9.90
C VAL A 167 -11.15 -18.48 -10.99
N GLN A 168 -9.82 -18.32 -11.11
CA GLN A 168 -9.01 -19.05 -12.07
C GLN A 168 -8.07 -20.02 -11.36
N ILE A 169 -8.13 -21.30 -11.73
CA ILE A 169 -7.36 -22.37 -11.07
C ILE A 169 -5.85 -22.06 -11.08
N THR A 170 -5.27 -21.64 -12.21
CA THR A 170 -3.83 -21.26 -12.25
C THR A 170 -3.46 -20.09 -11.33
N VAL A 171 -4.39 -19.19 -11.03
CA VAL A 171 -4.16 -18.07 -10.10
C VAL A 171 -4.17 -18.58 -8.66
N ARG A 172 -5.09 -19.51 -8.32
CA ARG A 172 -5.10 -20.23 -7.04
C ARG A 172 -3.83 -21.07 -6.87
N ASP A 173 -3.45 -21.88 -7.86
CA ASP A 173 -2.20 -22.66 -7.86
C ASP A 173 -0.97 -21.76 -7.61
N ARG A 174 -0.92 -20.56 -8.21
CA ARG A 174 0.16 -19.57 -8.00
C ARG A 174 0.16 -19.00 -6.58
N PHE A 175 -1.02 -18.71 -6.04
CA PHE A 175 -1.17 -18.18 -4.67
C PHE A 175 -0.75 -19.25 -3.65
N GLU A 176 -1.29 -20.47 -3.77
CA GLU A 176 -0.97 -21.60 -2.89
C GLU A 176 0.51 -21.96 -2.95
N GLY A 177 1.11 -21.99 -4.14
CA GLY A 177 2.53 -22.18 -4.36
C GLY A 177 3.46 -21.10 -3.77
N ARG A 178 2.91 -20.02 -3.18
CA ARG A 178 3.70 -18.95 -2.55
C ARG A 178 3.32 -18.60 -1.11
N PHE A 179 2.06 -18.82 -0.72
CA PHE A 179 1.52 -18.51 0.61
C PHE A 179 1.07 -19.74 1.41
N GLY A 180 1.03 -20.92 0.80
CA GLY A 180 0.54 -22.16 1.41
C GLY A 180 -0.93 -22.44 1.13
N GLU A 181 -1.42 -23.58 1.61
CA GLU A 181 -2.77 -24.11 1.39
C GLU A 181 -3.85 -23.08 1.78
N THR A 182 -4.74 -22.74 0.84
CA THR A 182 -5.76 -21.69 1.04
C THR A 182 -6.72 -22.02 2.18
N ASN A 183 -7.04 -23.31 2.31
CA ASN A 183 -7.88 -23.88 3.35
C ASN A 183 -6.99 -24.60 4.37
N SER A 184 -7.01 -24.19 5.63
CA SER A 184 -6.13 -24.78 6.66
C SER A 184 -6.69 -24.71 8.07
N VAL A 185 -6.25 -25.64 8.93
CA VAL A 185 -6.53 -25.64 10.37
C VAL A 185 -5.23 -25.60 11.14
N TYR A 186 -5.14 -24.73 12.16
CA TYR A 186 -3.98 -24.60 13.04
C TYR A 186 -4.42 -24.12 14.43
N VAL A 187 -3.53 -24.14 15.42
CA VAL A 187 -3.82 -23.70 16.80
C VAL A 187 -2.90 -22.55 17.17
N ILE A 188 -3.43 -21.50 17.81
CA ILE A 188 -2.68 -20.39 18.41
C ILE A 188 -3.37 -20.04 19.73
N GLY A 189 -2.61 -19.85 20.82
CA GLY A 189 -3.15 -19.46 22.12
C GLY A 189 -4.27 -20.38 22.63
N ASN A 190 -4.15 -21.69 22.39
CA ASN A 190 -5.15 -22.71 22.68
C ASN A 190 -6.54 -22.45 22.08
N HIS A 191 -6.60 -21.80 20.91
CA HIS A 191 -7.79 -21.67 20.06
C HIS A 191 -7.54 -22.34 18.70
N THR A 192 -8.56 -23.01 18.15
CA THR A 192 -8.51 -23.58 16.80
C THR A 192 -8.82 -22.50 15.78
N PHE A 193 -7.86 -22.19 14.91
CA PHE A 193 -8.06 -21.30 13.76
C PHE A 193 -8.42 -22.12 12.53
N VAL A 194 -9.49 -21.73 11.84
CA VAL A 194 -9.93 -22.32 10.56
C VAL A 194 -9.88 -21.24 9.48
N SER A 195 -9.06 -21.44 8.45
CA SER A 195 -8.92 -20.58 7.27
C SER A 195 -9.70 -21.19 6.10
N LEU A 196 -10.54 -20.41 5.41
CA LEU A 196 -11.35 -20.88 4.28
C LEU A 196 -11.19 -20.01 3.03
N ASP A 197 -11.01 -20.65 1.87
CA ASP A 197 -11.10 -20.01 0.55
C ASP A 197 -12.56 -19.72 0.19
N THR A 198 -13.12 -18.72 0.86
CA THR A 198 -14.48 -18.25 0.58
C THR A 198 -14.65 -17.66 -0.82
N PRO A 199 -13.64 -17.02 -1.46
CA PRO A 199 -13.74 -16.63 -2.87
C PRO A 199 -13.95 -17.81 -3.83
N SER A 200 -13.28 -18.95 -3.63
CA SER A 200 -13.56 -20.19 -4.39
C SER A 200 -14.91 -20.82 -4.01
N LEU A 201 -15.24 -20.90 -2.72
CA LEU A 201 -16.49 -21.52 -2.26
C LEU A 201 -17.74 -20.80 -2.77
N ALA A 202 -17.66 -19.49 -3.02
CA ALA A 202 -18.72 -18.70 -3.66
C ALA A 202 -19.15 -19.26 -5.04
N ALA A 203 -18.35 -20.12 -5.70
CA ALA A 203 -18.74 -20.73 -6.97
C ALA A 203 -19.83 -21.82 -6.84
N TYR A 204 -20.15 -22.24 -5.61
CA TYR A 204 -21.29 -23.10 -5.30
C TYR A 204 -22.61 -22.32 -5.24
N ASP A 205 -22.59 -21.10 -4.70
CA ASP A 205 -23.75 -20.23 -4.55
C ASP A 205 -23.30 -18.75 -4.43
N GLU A 206 -23.68 -17.94 -5.41
CA GLU A 206 -23.35 -16.51 -5.55
C GLU A 206 -24.63 -15.72 -5.88
N PHE A 207 -24.65 -14.41 -5.61
CA PHE A 207 -25.79 -13.56 -5.99
C PHE A 207 -25.78 -13.32 -7.50
N VAL A 208 -26.82 -13.80 -8.21
CA VAL A 208 -26.90 -13.77 -9.67
C VAL A 208 -28.14 -13.02 -10.15
N GLU A 209 -28.01 -12.33 -11.29
CA GLU A 209 -29.16 -11.76 -12.00
C GLU A 209 -30.10 -12.91 -12.43
N GLY A 210 -31.33 -12.89 -11.92
CA GLY A 210 -32.33 -13.94 -12.14
C GLY A 210 -32.61 -14.87 -10.96
N GLY A 211 -31.85 -14.80 -9.85
CA GLY A 211 -32.20 -15.48 -8.59
C GLY A 211 -31.08 -16.32 -7.99
N SER A 212 -31.22 -17.66 -8.08
CA SER A 212 -30.30 -18.63 -7.46
C SER A 212 -29.43 -19.36 -8.50
N VAL A 213 -28.31 -19.92 -8.06
CA VAL A 213 -27.42 -20.72 -8.91
C VAL A 213 -28.08 -22.07 -9.23
N THR A 214 -28.14 -22.44 -10.52
CA THR A 214 -28.70 -23.72 -10.97
C THR A 214 -27.73 -24.89 -10.78
N GLU A 215 -28.21 -26.13 -10.73
CA GLU A 215 -27.35 -27.29 -10.48
C GLU A 215 -26.35 -27.54 -11.62
N GLU A 216 -26.72 -27.28 -12.86
CA GLU A 216 -25.83 -27.38 -14.02
C GLU A 216 -24.64 -26.41 -13.85
N ARG A 217 -24.91 -25.21 -13.34
CA ARG A 217 -23.88 -24.22 -13.04
C ARG A 217 -23.00 -24.65 -11.86
N ARG A 218 -23.56 -25.27 -10.81
CA ARG A 218 -22.74 -25.85 -9.72
C ARG A 218 -21.83 -26.96 -10.22
N GLN A 219 -22.31 -27.83 -11.12
CA GLN A 219 -21.47 -28.88 -11.73
C GLN A 219 -20.41 -28.28 -12.67
N GLN A 220 -20.72 -27.21 -13.41
CA GLN A 220 -19.75 -26.53 -14.30
C GLN A 220 -18.55 -25.94 -13.53
N TYR A 221 -18.77 -25.35 -12.35
CA TYR A 221 -17.70 -24.71 -11.56
C TYR A 221 -17.18 -25.59 -10.41
N ARG A 222 -17.41 -26.90 -10.48
CA ARG A 222 -17.08 -27.89 -9.43
C ARG A 222 -15.61 -27.85 -9.01
N ASP A 223 -14.68 -27.71 -9.94
CA ASP A 223 -13.23 -27.70 -9.64
C ASP A 223 -12.77 -26.45 -8.87
N ILE A 224 -13.62 -25.42 -8.83
CA ILE A 224 -13.41 -24.22 -8.02
C ILE A 224 -13.85 -24.47 -6.58
N TRP A 225 -15.13 -24.76 -6.34
CA TRP A 225 -15.69 -24.82 -4.98
C TRP A 225 -15.48 -26.15 -4.25
N LYS A 226 -15.45 -27.28 -4.97
CA LYS A 226 -15.43 -28.63 -4.35
C LYS A 226 -14.25 -28.87 -3.41
N PRO A 227 -13.00 -28.42 -3.68
CA PRO A 227 -11.89 -28.59 -2.75
C PRO A 227 -12.14 -27.95 -1.37
N VAL A 228 -12.88 -26.84 -1.33
CA VAL A 228 -13.25 -26.17 -0.07
C VAL A 228 -14.34 -26.95 0.66
N ASP A 229 -15.32 -27.46 -0.08
CA ASP A 229 -16.42 -28.25 0.48
C ASP A 229 -15.93 -29.61 1.04
N GLU A 230 -14.99 -30.25 0.34
CA GLU A 230 -14.29 -31.45 0.80
C GLU A 230 -13.40 -31.17 2.01
N PHE A 231 -12.66 -30.04 2.03
CA PHE A 231 -11.93 -29.61 3.22
C PHE A 231 -12.87 -29.48 4.43
N LEU A 232 -14.02 -28.80 4.26
CA LEU A 232 -15.01 -28.62 5.32
C LEU A 232 -15.58 -29.95 5.85
N ASP A 233 -15.74 -30.98 5.02
CA ASP A 233 -16.14 -32.31 5.49
C ASP A 233 -14.98 -33.10 6.15
N THR A 234 -13.73 -32.89 5.75
CA THR A 234 -12.57 -33.49 6.44
C THR A 234 -12.25 -32.88 7.81
N LEU A 235 -12.85 -31.73 8.18
CA LEU A 235 -12.61 -31.04 9.45
C LEU A 235 -12.72 -31.97 10.65
N GLU A 236 -13.72 -32.88 10.66
CA GLU A 236 -13.94 -33.86 11.73
C GLU A 236 -12.74 -34.80 12.01
N VAL A 237 -11.75 -34.83 11.11
CA VAL A 237 -10.48 -35.55 11.24
C VAL A 237 -9.31 -34.57 11.38
N THR A 238 -9.24 -33.52 10.55
CA THR A 238 -8.10 -32.60 10.51
C THR A 238 -8.04 -31.65 11.71
N GLY A 239 -9.19 -31.15 12.18
CA GLY A 239 -9.29 -30.27 13.35
C GLY A 239 -8.80 -30.95 14.64
N PRO A 240 -9.40 -32.08 15.07
CA PRO A 240 -8.94 -32.80 16.25
C PRO A 240 -7.49 -33.30 16.14
N LYS A 241 -6.99 -33.59 14.92
CA LYS A 241 -5.56 -33.90 14.68
C LYS A 241 -4.66 -32.69 14.98
N ALA A 242 -5.04 -31.49 14.54
CA ALA A 242 -4.30 -30.26 14.85
C ALA A 242 -4.30 -29.95 16.36
N VAL A 243 -5.45 -30.12 17.04
CA VAL A 243 -5.57 -29.98 18.50
C VAL A 243 -4.67 -30.99 19.21
N ARG A 244 -4.77 -32.29 18.91
CA ARG A 244 -3.91 -33.35 19.51
C ARG A 244 -2.42 -33.11 19.33
N ASN A 245 -2.00 -32.71 18.13
CA ASN A 245 -0.60 -32.38 17.83
C ASN A 245 -0.09 -31.22 18.71
N THR A 246 -0.95 -30.24 19.01
CA THR A 246 -0.60 -29.09 19.85
C THR A 246 -0.61 -29.47 21.33
N LEU A 247 -1.62 -30.20 21.79
CA LEU A 247 -1.68 -30.69 23.18
C LEU A 247 -0.48 -31.60 23.51
N ASN A 248 -0.02 -32.44 22.58
CA ASN A 248 1.18 -33.28 22.80
C ASN A 248 2.51 -32.47 22.87
N GLN A 249 2.52 -31.18 22.53
CA GLN A 249 3.68 -30.30 22.76
C GLN A 249 3.71 -29.78 24.21
N PHE A 250 2.54 -29.52 24.80
CA PHE A 250 2.40 -29.11 26.21
C PHE A 250 2.38 -30.31 27.18
N TYR A 251 1.84 -31.45 26.73
CA TYR A 251 1.66 -32.69 27.47
C TYR A 251 2.31 -33.87 26.70
N PRO A 252 3.65 -34.01 26.74
CA PRO A 252 4.34 -35.03 25.97
C PRO A 252 3.94 -36.45 26.38
N GLY A 253 3.30 -37.18 25.46
CA GLY A 253 2.89 -38.57 25.66
C GLY A 253 1.39 -38.78 25.87
N THR A 254 0.59 -37.73 26.07
CA THR A 254 -0.88 -37.87 26.14
C THR A 254 -1.47 -38.22 24.78
N TYR A 255 -0.95 -37.63 23.69
CA TYR A 255 -1.37 -37.93 22.33
C TYR A 255 -0.18 -38.35 21.47
N PRO A 256 0.41 -39.54 21.73
CA PRO A 256 1.63 -39.96 21.08
C PRO A 256 1.43 -39.99 19.56
N SER A 257 2.33 -39.29 18.86
CA SER A 257 2.38 -39.31 17.41
C SER A 257 2.70 -40.73 16.95
N ARG A 258 1.71 -41.43 16.38
CA ARG A 258 1.90 -42.81 15.88
C ARG A 258 3.03 -42.81 14.86
N GLY A 259 4.18 -43.36 15.26
CA GLY A 259 5.29 -43.63 14.36
C GLY A 259 4.77 -44.41 13.16
N HIS A 260 5.03 -43.92 11.96
CA HIS A 260 4.70 -44.65 10.76
C HIS A 260 5.80 -45.70 10.60
N TYR A 261 5.46 -46.97 10.78
CA TYR A 261 6.39 -48.05 10.45
C TYR A 261 6.73 -47.93 8.96
N HIS A 262 8.01 -47.73 8.65
CA HIS A 262 8.51 -47.64 7.29
C HIS A 262 8.65 -49.04 6.67
N THR A 263 7.53 -49.78 6.63
CA THR A 263 7.43 -51.05 5.93
C THR A 263 7.33 -50.81 4.43
N VAL A 264 8.28 -51.38 3.69
CA VAL A 264 8.22 -51.41 2.22
C VAL A 264 7.23 -52.49 1.82
N HIS A 265 6.19 -52.10 1.10
CA HIS A 265 5.16 -52.99 0.56
C HIS A 265 5.26 -53.03 -0.96
N ASP A 266 4.87 -54.15 -1.59
CA ASP A 266 4.69 -54.18 -3.05
C ASP A 266 3.48 -53.28 -3.40
N PRO A 267 3.51 -52.50 -4.50
CA PRO A 267 2.36 -51.70 -4.94
C PRO A 267 1.07 -52.50 -5.21
N LYS A 268 1.09 -53.84 -5.18
CA LYS A 268 -0.09 -54.71 -5.24
C LYS A 268 -0.65 -55.10 -3.87
N ASP A 269 0.07 -54.88 -2.77
CA ASP A 269 -0.35 -55.30 -1.43
C ASP A 269 -1.50 -54.43 -0.90
N LYS A 270 -2.66 -55.04 -0.63
CA LYS A 270 -3.81 -54.38 0.01
C LYS A 270 -3.64 -54.29 1.53
N VAL A 271 -2.75 -53.42 1.99
CA VAL A 271 -2.48 -53.21 3.42
C VAL A 271 -3.52 -52.28 4.05
N ASP A 272 -4.48 -52.83 4.78
CA ASP A 272 -5.26 -52.07 5.78
C ASP A 272 -5.39 -52.83 7.12
N ASP A 273 -4.32 -53.50 7.52
CA ASP A 273 -4.15 -54.13 8.86
C ASP A 273 -3.96 -53.06 9.97
N ARG A 274 -4.79 -52.02 9.96
CA ARG A 274 -4.79 -50.95 10.96
C ARG A 274 -5.93 -51.14 11.95
N PRO A 275 -5.64 -51.47 13.23
CA PRO A 275 -6.65 -51.49 14.28
C PRO A 275 -7.39 -50.15 14.35
N LYS A 276 -8.73 -50.21 14.22
CA LYS A 276 -9.63 -49.05 14.34
C LYS A 276 -9.86 -48.69 15.81
N GLU A 277 -8.76 -48.45 16.52
CA GLU A 277 -8.73 -47.94 17.89
C GLU A 277 -9.45 -46.59 17.98
N LYS A 278 -10.20 -46.37 19.07
CA LYS A 278 -10.95 -45.14 19.32
C LYS A 278 -10.01 -43.97 19.58
N VAL A 279 -9.71 -43.21 18.53
CA VAL A 279 -8.96 -41.95 18.64
C VAL A 279 -9.83 -40.88 19.30
N GLU A 280 -9.39 -40.37 20.45
CA GLU A 280 -10.01 -39.21 21.08
C GLU A 280 -10.03 -37.99 20.15
N LYS A 281 -11.08 -37.17 20.27
CA LYS A 281 -11.25 -35.93 19.50
C LYS A 281 -11.31 -34.72 20.44
N PRO A 282 -10.18 -34.29 21.06
CA PRO A 282 -10.15 -33.08 21.86
C PRO A 282 -10.54 -31.85 21.02
N ARG A 283 -11.19 -30.88 21.64
CA ARG A 283 -11.77 -29.70 21.00
C ARG A 283 -11.33 -28.43 21.72
N LEU A 284 -11.00 -27.38 20.96
CA LEU A 284 -10.70 -26.04 21.48
C LEU A 284 -11.67 -25.02 20.86
N PRO A 285 -11.93 -23.87 21.51
CA PRO A 285 -12.75 -22.79 20.95
C PRO A 285 -12.26 -22.37 19.56
N ILE A 286 -13.18 -22.13 18.63
CA ILE A 286 -12.86 -21.89 17.22
C ILE A 286 -12.90 -20.40 16.89
N ILE A 287 -11.83 -19.93 16.25
CA ILE A 287 -11.77 -18.64 15.55
C ILE A 287 -11.81 -18.94 14.05
N LEU A 288 -12.92 -18.59 13.41
CA LEU A 288 -13.13 -18.81 11.98
C LEU A 288 -12.67 -17.59 11.19
N LEU A 289 -11.87 -17.81 10.15
CA LEU A 289 -11.36 -16.78 9.27
C LEU A 289 -11.98 -16.93 7.87
N SER A 290 -12.59 -15.84 7.41
CA SER A 290 -13.11 -15.68 6.06
C SER A 290 -12.43 -14.46 5.43
N HIS A 291 -12.38 -14.39 4.10
CA HIS A 291 -12.16 -13.10 3.45
C HIS A 291 -13.50 -12.37 3.28
N ILE A 292 -14.53 -13.06 2.78
CA ILE A 292 -15.83 -12.45 2.49
C ILE A 292 -16.70 -12.46 3.78
N PRO A 293 -17.27 -11.33 4.22
CA PRO A 293 -18.15 -11.27 5.39
C PRO A 293 -19.37 -12.20 5.27
N PHE A 294 -19.86 -12.81 6.38
CA PHE A 294 -21.03 -13.69 6.33
C PHE A 294 -22.33 -12.93 6.00
N PHE A 295 -23.36 -13.66 5.56
CA PHE A 295 -24.68 -13.07 5.31
C PHE A 295 -25.23 -12.32 6.54
N ARG A 296 -25.74 -11.12 6.30
CA ARG A 296 -26.39 -10.21 7.25
C ARG A 296 -27.55 -9.50 6.53
N ASN A 297 -28.57 -9.07 7.25
CA ASN A 297 -29.66 -8.28 6.63
C ASN A 297 -29.13 -6.88 6.22
N PRO A 298 -29.69 -6.21 5.20
CA PRO A 298 -29.14 -4.96 4.65
C PRO A 298 -29.01 -3.82 5.66
N ASP A 299 -29.91 -3.75 6.65
CA ASP A 299 -30.01 -2.64 7.60
C ASP A 299 -29.30 -2.90 8.94
N VAL A 300 -28.50 -3.98 9.05
CA VAL A 300 -27.77 -4.30 10.30
C VAL A 300 -26.65 -3.29 10.53
N ASP A 301 -26.80 -2.48 11.58
CA ASP A 301 -25.79 -1.49 11.97
C ASP A 301 -24.48 -2.17 12.41
N CYS A 302 -23.40 -1.88 11.69
CA CYS A 302 -22.04 -2.34 11.90
C CYS A 302 -21.35 -1.74 13.14
N GLY A 303 -22.00 -0.78 13.81
CA GLY A 303 -21.51 -0.12 15.00
C GLY A 303 -20.65 1.12 14.71
N LYS A 304 -20.50 1.95 15.77
CA LYS A 304 -19.92 3.30 15.78
C LYS A 304 -18.51 3.50 15.20
N TRP A 305 -17.81 2.43 14.84
CA TRP A 305 -16.45 2.46 14.29
C TRP A 305 -16.40 2.30 12.77
N ARG A 306 -17.56 2.05 12.12
CA ARG A 306 -17.71 2.20 10.67
C ARG A 306 -17.64 3.69 10.29
N GLU A 307 -17.02 3.99 9.16
CA GLU A 307 -16.91 5.36 8.62
C GLU A 307 -17.88 5.60 7.46
N ARG A 308 -18.22 4.55 6.70
CA ARG A 308 -19.02 4.61 5.47
C ARG A 308 -20.42 4.02 5.66
N GLY A 309 -21.38 4.90 5.95
CA GLY A 309 -22.77 4.50 6.20
C GLY A 309 -22.90 3.70 7.50
N LYS A 310 -24.01 2.97 7.65
CA LYS A 310 -24.30 2.17 8.85
C LYS A 310 -24.05 0.67 8.67
N ALA A 311 -24.24 0.14 7.48
CA ALA A 311 -24.19 -1.28 7.19
C ALA A 311 -23.29 -1.59 5.98
N ILE A 312 -22.95 -2.86 5.79
CA ILE A 312 -22.42 -3.35 4.51
C ILE A 312 -23.61 -3.54 3.56
N PRO A 313 -23.67 -2.84 2.41
CA PRO A 313 -24.76 -3.02 1.46
C PRO A 313 -24.65 -4.41 0.81
N ILE A 314 -25.78 -5.11 0.66
CA ILE A 314 -25.80 -6.39 -0.09
C ILE A 314 -25.79 -6.05 -1.59
N SER A 315 -24.60 -6.08 -2.20
CA SER A 315 -24.44 -5.98 -3.66
C SER A 315 -23.35 -6.92 -4.17
N ALA A 316 -23.42 -7.21 -5.47
CA ALA A 316 -22.54 -8.10 -6.20
C ALA A 316 -22.33 -7.57 -7.63
N GLY A 317 -21.30 -8.04 -8.33
CA GLY A 317 -21.08 -7.66 -9.72
C GLY A 317 -19.88 -8.34 -10.39
N TYR A 318 -19.08 -7.55 -11.11
CA TYR A 318 -17.88 -8.08 -11.77
C TYR A 318 -16.75 -8.27 -10.74
N GLN A 319 -16.56 -9.52 -10.30
CA GLN A 319 -15.49 -9.96 -9.39
C GLN A 319 -15.53 -9.33 -7.97
N TYR A 320 -16.70 -8.90 -7.51
CA TYR A 320 -16.95 -8.51 -6.11
C TYR A 320 -18.32 -9.01 -5.63
N GLN A 321 -18.43 -9.29 -4.33
CA GLN A 321 -19.67 -9.65 -3.64
C GLN A 321 -19.51 -9.41 -2.13
N ASN A 322 -20.11 -8.35 -1.60
CA ASN A 322 -19.73 -7.77 -0.29
C ASN A 322 -20.05 -8.67 0.93
N VAL A 323 -20.87 -9.72 0.73
CA VAL A 323 -21.23 -10.72 1.75
C VAL A 323 -21.43 -12.10 1.10
N LEU A 324 -21.24 -13.17 1.85
CA LEU A 324 -21.63 -14.53 1.46
C LEU A 324 -23.16 -14.67 1.37
N THR A 325 -23.63 -15.67 0.63
CA THR A 325 -25.07 -15.99 0.56
C THR A 325 -25.59 -16.58 1.87
N PRO A 326 -26.91 -16.57 2.13
CA PRO A 326 -27.49 -17.22 3.29
C PRO A 326 -27.18 -18.72 3.35
N ALA A 327 -27.13 -19.40 2.19
CA ALA A 327 -26.87 -20.83 2.11
C ALA A 327 -25.44 -21.16 2.53
N LEU A 328 -24.43 -20.49 1.95
CA LEU A 328 -23.02 -20.69 2.33
C LEU A 328 -22.77 -20.35 3.79
N SER A 329 -23.32 -19.22 4.26
CA SER A 329 -23.14 -18.78 5.66
C SER A 329 -23.63 -19.82 6.68
N ASN A 330 -24.78 -20.44 6.43
CA ASN A 330 -25.31 -21.51 7.29
C ASN A 330 -24.57 -22.84 7.08
N MET A 331 -24.16 -23.18 5.84
CA MET A 331 -23.41 -24.39 5.54
C MET A 331 -22.06 -24.40 6.26
N ILE A 332 -21.29 -23.31 6.15
CA ILE A 332 -19.98 -23.17 6.81
C ILE A 332 -20.14 -23.26 8.33
N ALA A 333 -21.06 -22.50 8.93
CA ALA A 333 -21.31 -22.54 10.36
C ALA A 333 -21.66 -23.97 10.86
N LYS A 334 -22.49 -24.71 10.10
CA LYS A 334 -22.90 -26.09 10.44
C LYS A 334 -21.80 -27.14 10.20
N LYS A 335 -20.90 -26.97 9.21
CA LYS A 335 -19.75 -27.88 9.02
C LYS A 335 -18.67 -27.61 10.08
N VAL A 336 -18.33 -26.34 10.33
CA VAL A 336 -17.32 -25.93 11.32
C VAL A 336 -17.74 -26.26 12.76
N SER A 337 -19.02 -26.14 13.13
CA SER A 337 -19.46 -26.42 14.51
C SER A 337 -19.28 -27.89 14.97
N ARG A 338 -19.04 -28.84 14.05
CA ARG A 338 -18.86 -30.26 14.40
C ARG A 338 -17.54 -30.52 15.14
N ILE A 339 -16.51 -29.73 14.85
CA ILE A 339 -15.19 -29.83 15.50
C ILE A 339 -15.09 -29.07 16.82
N GLY A 340 -16.01 -28.15 17.13
CA GLY A 340 -15.96 -27.36 18.35
C GLY A 340 -16.89 -26.15 18.33
N ASP A 341 -16.91 -25.44 19.46
CA ASP A 341 -17.72 -24.24 19.65
C ASP A 341 -17.09 -23.01 18.96
N ILE A 342 -17.83 -22.37 18.04
CA ILE A 342 -17.37 -21.16 17.33
C ILE A 342 -17.47 -19.95 18.25
N GLU A 343 -16.34 -19.37 18.61
CA GLU A 343 -16.24 -18.22 19.51
C GLU A 343 -16.26 -16.89 18.73
N HIS A 344 -15.62 -16.86 17.55
CA HIS A 344 -15.53 -15.66 16.73
C HIS A 344 -15.41 -15.96 15.23
N ILE A 345 -15.85 -15.01 14.42
CA ILE A 345 -15.59 -14.96 12.99
C ILE A 345 -14.83 -13.65 12.68
N PHE A 346 -13.77 -13.70 11.88
CA PHE A 346 -13.11 -12.52 11.33
C PHE A 346 -13.23 -12.50 9.80
N SER A 347 -13.51 -11.32 9.24
CA SER A 347 -13.70 -11.11 7.80
C SER A 347 -12.97 -9.86 7.27
N GLY A 348 -12.84 -9.75 5.94
CA GLY A 348 -12.21 -8.66 5.20
C GLY A 348 -13.15 -8.04 4.16
N ASP A 349 -12.69 -7.89 2.91
CA ASP A 349 -13.39 -7.36 1.71
C ASP A 349 -13.96 -5.91 1.81
N ASP A 350 -14.83 -5.59 2.78
CA ASP A 350 -15.52 -4.29 2.89
C ASP A 350 -14.58 -3.11 3.25
N HIS A 351 -13.33 -3.37 3.62
CA HIS A 351 -12.27 -2.44 4.03
C HIS A 351 -12.55 -1.57 5.27
N ASP A 352 -13.79 -1.38 5.68
CA ASP A 352 -14.21 -0.63 6.86
C ASP A 352 -14.44 -1.59 8.06
N TYR A 353 -14.86 -1.07 9.21
CA TYR A 353 -15.19 -1.89 10.38
C TYR A 353 -16.66 -2.31 10.36
N CYS A 354 -16.94 -3.55 10.72
CA CYS A 354 -18.29 -4.03 11.02
C CYS A 354 -18.23 -5.03 12.17
N ASP A 355 -19.13 -4.92 13.15
CA ASP A 355 -19.09 -5.68 14.39
C ASP A 355 -20.50 -6.08 14.80
N ILE A 356 -20.87 -7.32 14.49
CA ILE A 356 -22.25 -7.81 14.52
C ILE A 356 -22.31 -9.21 15.14
N SER A 357 -23.52 -9.66 15.50
CA SER A 357 -23.73 -11.03 15.97
C SER A 357 -24.73 -11.79 15.10
N HIS A 358 -24.27 -12.89 14.54
CA HIS A 358 -25.07 -13.84 13.77
C HIS A 358 -25.70 -14.86 14.73
N ARG A 359 -26.87 -15.40 14.36
CA ARG A 359 -27.51 -16.51 15.07
C ARG A 359 -27.55 -17.72 14.15
N PHE A 360 -26.83 -18.77 14.51
CA PHE A 360 -26.77 -20.01 13.74
C PHE A 360 -27.42 -21.16 14.52
N ASN A 361 -28.20 -21.98 13.81
CA ASN A 361 -28.73 -23.23 14.36
C ASN A 361 -27.67 -24.33 14.15
N VAL A 362 -26.83 -24.55 15.17
CA VAL A 362 -25.68 -25.44 15.10
C VAL A 362 -25.91 -26.71 15.92
N GLY A 363 -25.37 -27.83 15.45
CA GLY A 363 -25.32 -29.06 16.24
C GLY A 363 -24.26 -28.95 17.32
N ARG A 364 -24.67 -29.01 18.60
CA ARG A 364 -23.76 -29.13 19.74
C ARG A 364 -23.76 -30.56 20.23
N TRP A 365 -22.60 -31.20 20.19
CA TRP A 365 -22.38 -32.50 20.81
C TRP A 365 -22.22 -32.32 22.33
N SER A 366 -23.08 -32.98 23.11
CA SER A 366 -22.90 -33.10 24.57
C SER A 366 -22.15 -34.39 24.88
N GLU A 367 -21.04 -34.28 25.61
CA GLU A 367 -20.28 -35.46 26.07
C GLU A 367 -21.05 -36.24 27.15
N ASP A 368 -21.70 -35.53 28.08
CA ASP A 368 -22.48 -36.12 29.19
C ASP A 368 -23.68 -36.95 28.71
N SER A 369 -24.35 -36.53 27.63
CA SER A 369 -25.54 -37.22 27.11
C SER A 369 -25.31 -38.01 25.82
N GLN A 370 -24.08 -37.95 25.26
CA GLN A 370 -23.66 -38.55 23.98
C GLN A 370 -24.66 -38.34 22.83
N LYS A 371 -25.22 -37.13 22.77
CA LYS A 371 -26.21 -36.72 21.77
C LYS A 371 -25.86 -35.37 21.17
N GLU A 372 -26.18 -35.22 19.90
CA GLU A 372 -26.19 -33.93 19.21
C GLU A 372 -27.53 -33.23 19.46
N SER A 373 -27.49 -32.04 20.07
CA SER A 373 -28.63 -31.15 20.22
C SER A 373 -28.47 -29.95 19.30
N VAL A 374 -29.49 -29.60 18.51
CA VAL A 374 -29.47 -28.35 17.74
C VAL A 374 -29.71 -27.18 18.68
N VAL A 375 -28.74 -26.27 18.76
CA VAL A 375 -28.76 -25.09 19.64
C VAL A 375 -28.60 -23.84 18.79
N MET A 376 -29.39 -22.80 19.07
CA MET A 376 -29.18 -21.48 18.48
C MET A 376 -27.99 -20.79 19.17
N ARG A 377 -26.82 -20.78 18.52
CA ARG A 377 -25.62 -20.10 19.04
C ARG A 377 -25.55 -18.69 18.45
N ALA A 378 -25.41 -17.70 19.33
CA ALA A 378 -24.99 -16.36 18.94
C ALA A 378 -23.46 -16.37 18.75
N VAL A 379 -22.99 -15.98 17.57
CA VAL A 379 -21.56 -15.89 17.23
C VAL A 379 -21.28 -14.45 16.79
N ARG A 380 -20.15 -13.89 17.20
CA ARG A 380 -19.75 -12.53 16.83
C ARG A 380 -18.87 -12.57 15.58
N GLU A 381 -19.19 -11.75 14.59
CA GLU A 381 -18.28 -11.46 13.48
C GLU A 381 -17.73 -10.04 13.62
N ILE A 382 -16.42 -9.89 13.42
CA ILE A 382 -15.81 -8.58 13.16
C ILE A 382 -15.17 -8.57 11.77
N THR A 383 -15.71 -7.73 10.90
CA THR A 383 -15.07 -7.31 9.64
C THR A 383 -13.97 -6.30 9.96
N VAL A 384 -12.76 -6.63 9.54
CA VAL A 384 -11.54 -5.92 9.93
C VAL A 384 -11.22 -4.82 8.93
N LYS A 385 -10.95 -3.62 9.46
CA LYS A 385 -10.46 -2.48 8.65
C LYS A 385 -9.21 -2.88 7.86
N SER A 386 -9.12 -2.42 6.62
CA SER A 386 -7.94 -2.60 5.79
C SER A 386 -6.70 -1.98 6.44
N PHE A 387 -5.54 -2.58 6.22
CA PHE A 387 -4.24 -2.02 6.59
C PHE A 387 -3.78 -0.90 5.63
N SER A 388 -4.52 -0.67 4.54
CA SER A 388 -4.27 0.35 3.53
C SER A 388 -5.26 1.51 3.63
N TRP A 389 -4.83 2.71 3.24
CA TRP A 389 -5.71 3.88 3.02
C TRP A 389 -6.19 4.00 1.57
N ALA A 390 -5.83 3.04 0.71
CA ALA A 390 -6.51 2.81 -0.56
C ALA A 390 -7.98 2.38 -0.32
N MET A 391 -8.79 2.36 -1.37
CA MET A 391 -10.25 2.12 -1.34
C MET A 391 -11.08 3.13 -0.51
N GLY A 392 -10.43 3.95 0.32
CA GLY A 392 -10.91 5.25 0.79
C GLY A 392 -11.64 5.24 2.13
N VAL A 393 -11.37 4.24 2.98
CA VAL A 393 -11.53 4.39 4.43
C VAL A 393 -10.48 5.39 4.92
N ARG A 394 -10.86 6.31 5.81
CA ARG A 394 -10.06 7.46 6.21
C ARG A 394 -9.03 7.12 7.29
N LYS A 395 -9.36 6.19 8.20
CA LYS A 395 -8.43 5.62 9.17
C LYS A 395 -8.33 4.11 8.94
N PRO A 396 -7.27 3.63 8.26
CA PRO A 396 -6.97 2.20 8.18
C PRO A 396 -6.78 1.60 9.57
N GLY A 397 -6.71 0.29 9.70
CA GLY A 397 -6.54 -0.35 10.99
C GLY A 397 -6.07 -1.79 10.95
N PHE A 398 -6.10 -2.40 12.12
CA PHE A 398 -5.91 -3.82 12.37
C PHE A 398 -6.61 -4.19 13.68
N LEU A 399 -6.88 -5.48 13.89
CA LEU A 399 -7.26 -5.98 15.21
C LEU A 399 -6.01 -6.46 15.96
N LEU A 400 -5.86 -6.00 17.21
CA LEU A 400 -5.05 -6.69 18.20
C LEU A 400 -5.93 -7.73 18.90
N LEU A 401 -5.44 -8.97 18.99
CA LEU A 401 -6.11 -10.08 19.67
C LEU A 401 -5.27 -10.53 20.87
N SER A 402 -5.89 -10.63 22.04
CA SER A 402 -5.33 -11.32 23.20
C SER A 402 -6.10 -12.63 23.39
N LEU A 403 -5.38 -13.75 23.45
CA LEU A 403 -5.94 -15.10 23.64
C LEU A 403 -5.48 -15.66 24.99
N TRP A 404 -6.41 -16.22 25.75
CA TRP A 404 -6.18 -16.84 27.05
C TRP A 404 -7.13 -18.01 27.26
N ASN A 405 -6.65 -19.24 27.05
CA ASN A 405 -7.41 -20.46 27.28
C ASN A 405 -6.49 -21.53 27.90
N PRO A 406 -6.24 -21.51 29.22
CA PRO A 406 -5.53 -22.60 29.90
C PRO A 406 -6.34 -23.89 29.78
N VAL A 407 -5.73 -24.99 29.36
CA VAL A 407 -6.41 -26.27 29.08
C VAL A 407 -5.67 -27.47 29.65
N ASP A 408 -6.42 -28.49 30.05
CA ASP A 408 -5.87 -29.77 30.52
C ASP A 408 -5.32 -30.64 29.37
N GLU A 409 -4.80 -31.82 29.74
CA GLU A 409 -4.26 -32.82 28.82
C GLU A 409 -5.24 -33.21 27.68
N ARG A 410 -6.56 -33.01 27.89
CA ARG A 410 -7.67 -33.36 26.99
C ARG A 410 -8.21 -32.15 26.22
N GLY A 411 -7.61 -30.98 26.40
CA GLY A 411 -8.04 -29.72 25.79
C GLY A 411 -9.21 -29.04 26.49
N LYS A 412 -9.62 -29.48 27.68
CA LYS A 412 -10.74 -28.87 28.43
C LYS A 412 -10.24 -27.65 29.19
N THR A 413 -10.94 -26.52 29.07
CA THR A 413 -10.58 -25.26 29.76
C THR A 413 -10.54 -25.43 31.28
N ILE A 414 -9.45 -24.97 31.89
CA ILE A 414 -9.20 -24.98 33.34
C ILE A 414 -9.63 -23.65 33.95
N GLY A 415 -10.19 -23.70 35.17
CA GLY A 415 -10.54 -22.51 35.95
C GLY A 415 -11.98 -22.03 35.72
N THR A 416 -12.23 -20.75 36.00
CA THR A 416 -13.55 -20.12 35.82
C THR A 416 -13.83 -19.77 34.36
N PRO A 417 -15.10 -19.81 33.90
CA PRO A 417 -15.48 -19.47 32.53
C PRO A 417 -15.34 -17.97 32.25
N LEU A 418 -14.12 -17.55 31.94
CA LEU A 418 -13.79 -16.21 31.42
C LEU A 418 -13.88 -16.20 29.89
N PRO A 419 -14.11 -15.03 29.25
CA PRO A 419 -13.97 -14.90 27.80
C PRO A 419 -12.53 -15.26 27.40
N THR A 420 -12.38 -16.32 26.59
CA THR A 420 -11.07 -16.87 26.22
C THR A 420 -10.31 -16.00 25.22
N MET A 421 -10.95 -15.00 24.64
CA MET A 421 -10.34 -14.03 23.75
C MET A 421 -10.88 -12.60 23.94
N LYS A 422 -10.01 -11.63 23.66
CA LYS A 422 -10.35 -10.20 23.65
C LYS A 422 -9.79 -9.56 22.39
N SER A 423 -10.64 -8.86 21.64
CA SER A 423 -10.25 -8.08 20.47
C SER A 423 -10.24 -6.57 20.77
N GLN A 424 -9.32 -5.85 20.11
CA GLN A 424 -9.24 -4.39 20.16
C GLN A 424 -8.92 -3.83 18.78
N LEU A 425 -9.72 -2.87 18.32
CA LEU A 425 -9.46 -2.13 17.08
C LEU A 425 -8.33 -1.11 17.30
N CYS A 426 -7.26 -1.25 16.53
CA CYS A 426 -6.15 -0.31 16.46
C CYS A 426 -6.20 0.44 15.12
N LEU A 427 -6.23 1.77 15.17
CA LEU A 427 -6.30 2.63 13.98
C LEU A 427 -4.92 3.17 13.61
N LEU A 428 -4.63 3.18 12.30
CA LEU A 428 -3.42 3.76 11.74
C LEU A 428 -3.57 5.28 11.50
N PRO A 429 -2.47 6.03 11.32
CA PRO A 429 -2.51 7.47 11.08
C PRO A 429 -3.29 7.86 9.81
N ASP A 430 -4.11 8.91 9.92
CA ASP A 430 -4.85 9.51 8.80
C ASP A 430 -3.88 10.21 7.83
N GLN A 431 -3.45 9.45 6.82
CA GLN A 431 -2.49 9.90 5.81
C GLN A 431 -3.00 11.08 4.97
N LEU A 432 -4.32 11.19 4.78
CA LEU A 432 -4.93 12.26 3.98
C LEU A 432 -5.04 13.57 4.79
N SER A 433 -5.25 13.51 6.11
CA SER A 433 -5.13 14.69 6.99
C SER A 433 -3.71 15.23 6.99
N ILE A 434 -2.71 14.34 7.06
CA ILE A 434 -1.30 14.71 6.98
C ILE A 434 -1.01 15.45 5.67
N PHE A 435 -1.46 14.93 4.52
CA PHE A 435 -1.31 15.62 3.22
C PHE A 435 -2.06 16.96 3.15
N ILE A 436 -3.30 17.04 3.66
CA ILE A 436 -4.07 18.29 3.71
C ILE A 436 -3.36 19.35 4.56
N ASN A 437 -2.74 18.96 5.68
CA ASN A 437 -2.01 19.88 6.54
C ASN A 437 -0.69 20.35 5.91
N TYR A 438 0.05 19.49 5.21
CA TYR A 438 1.19 19.93 4.39
C TYR A 438 0.77 20.90 3.29
N ALA A 439 -0.37 20.67 2.60
CA ALA A 439 -0.90 21.59 1.60
C ALA A 439 -1.29 22.95 2.20
N ARG A 440 -1.93 22.97 3.38
CA ARG A 440 -2.23 24.21 4.12
C ARG A 440 -0.97 24.99 4.50
N LEU A 441 0.06 24.30 5.01
CA LEU A 441 1.35 24.92 5.35
C LEU A 441 2.08 25.47 4.11
N LEU A 442 2.00 24.77 2.97
CA LEU A 442 2.57 25.25 1.70
C LEU A 442 1.85 26.53 1.22
N VAL A 443 0.51 26.56 1.25
CA VAL A 443 -0.28 27.75 0.88
C VAL A 443 0.03 28.92 1.82
N LEU A 444 0.10 28.67 3.14
CA LEU A 444 0.49 29.69 4.13
C LEU A 444 1.91 30.23 3.87
N THR A 445 2.86 29.34 3.56
CA THR A 445 4.24 29.73 3.23
C THR A 445 4.28 30.61 1.98
N ILE A 446 3.58 30.22 0.91
CA ILE A 446 3.47 31.01 -0.33
C ILE A 446 2.84 32.38 -0.05
N ALA A 447 1.78 32.44 0.77
CA ALA A 447 1.14 33.70 1.15
C ALA A 447 2.08 34.62 1.96
N VAL A 448 2.83 34.08 2.93
CA VAL A 448 3.83 34.84 3.71
C VAL A 448 4.95 35.36 2.81
N LEU A 449 5.47 34.54 1.88
CA LEU A 449 6.48 34.96 0.91
C LEU A 449 5.95 36.03 -0.05
N PHE A 450 4.70 35.92 -0.49
CA PHE A 450 4.05 36.91 -1.34
C PHE A 450 3.86 38.25 -0.60
N VAL A 451 3.36 38.23 0.63
CA VAL A 451 3.24 39.44 1.47
C VAL A 451 4.61 40.07 1.72
N ARG A 452 5.64 39.28 2.06
CA ARG A 452 7.03 39.77 2.20
C ARG A 452 7.53 40.45 0.92
N ALA A 453 7.29 39.84 -0.23
CA ALA A 453 7.70 40.37 -1.53
C ALA A 453 6.96 41.66 -1.91
N VAL A 454 5.65 41.74 -1.64
CA VAL A 454 4.85 42.97 -1.81
C VAL A 454 5.34 44.07 -0.88
N VAL A 455 5.57 43.79 0.40
CA VAL A 455 6.11 44.78 1.36
C VAL A 455 7.49 45.29 0.93
N ILE A 456 8.38 44.43 0.42
CA ILE A 456 9.70 44.84 -0.09
C ILE A 456 9.59 45.62 -1.42
N GLY A 457 8.66 45.25 -2.30
CA GLY A 457 8.40 45.96 -3.56
C GLY A 457 7.71 47.32 -3.38
N LEU A 458 6.94 47.49 -2.30
CA LEU A 458 6.27 48.75 -1.93
C LEU A 458 7.13 49.65 -1.04
N ARG A 459 8.03 49.09 -0.20
CA ARG A 459 9.04 49.88 0.51
C ARG A 459 9.90 50.62 -0.50
N ASN A 460 9.73 51.94 -0.56
CA ASN A 460 10.75 52.82 -1.10
C ASN A 460 12.04 52.51 -0.31
N LYS A 461 13.07 52.00 -0.98
CA LYS A 461 14.43 52.27 -0.52
C LYS A 461 14.57 53.81 -0.51
N PRO A 462 15.18 54.43 0.51
CA PRO A 462 15.75 55.75 0.30
C PRO A 462 16.70 55.66 -0.90
N ALA A 463 16.88 56.78 -1.62
CA ALA A 463 18.02 56.90 -2.50
C ALA A 463 19.27 56.92 -1.61
N LEU A 464 19.87 55.74 -1.40
CA LEU A 464 21.30 55.70 -1.14
C LEU A 464 21.95 56.19 -2.43
N GLU A 465 22.71 57.27 -2.31
CA GLU A 465 23.54 57.78 -3.39
C GLU A 465 24.56 56.71 -3.80
N GLU A 466 25.03 56.79 -5.04
CA GLU A 466 25.85 55.75 -5.67
C GLU A 466 27.29 55.76 -5.13
N ASP A 467 27.52 55.12 -3.98
CA ASP A 467 28.85 54.79 -3.48
C ASP A 467 29.26 53.38 -3.96
N ASP A 468 29.98 53.34 -5.09
CA ASP A 468 30.40 52.12 -5.79
C ASP A 468 31.59 51.43 -5.07
N THR A 469 31.33 50.63 -4.03
CA THR A 469 32.36 49.73 -3.47
C THR A 469 31.84 48.38 -2.94
N PHE A 470 31.97 47.32 -3.76
CA PHE A 470 32.30 45.97 -3.25
C PHE A 470 32.96 45.01 -4.27
N GLU A 471 32.59 45.06 -5.55
CA GLU A 471 33.06 44.09 -6.56
C GLU A 471 34.50 44.33 -7.09
N ASP A 472 35.02 45.56 -7.00
CA ASP A 472 36.33 45.92 -7.57
C ASP A 472 37.54 45.51 -6.68
N VAL A 473 37.28 44.94 -5.49
CA VAL A 473 38.34 44.53 -4.54
C VAL A 473 38.87 43.12 -4.84
N LEU A 474 38.05 42.21 -5.36
CA LEU A 474 38.49 40.86 -5.75
C LEU A 474 39.29 40.87 -7.06
N SER A 475 38.79 41.59 -8.07
CA SER A 475 39.33 41.60 -9.43
C SER A 475 40.77 42.14 -9.52
N ARG A 476 41.16 43.05 -8.62
CA ARG A 476 42.49 43.71 -8.64
C ARG A 476 43.62 42.90 -8.00
N ARG A 477 43.37 41.69 -7.47
CA ARG A 477 44.43 40.80 -6.93
C ARG A 477 44.91 39.71 -7.88
N LEU A 478 44.35 39.60 -9.09
CA LEU A 478 44.64 38.52 -10.05
C LEU A 478 45.07 39.03 -11.44
N SER A 479 46.01 39.97 -11.49
CA SER A 479 46.82 40.20 -12.70
C SER A 479 48.24 40.63 -12.34
N SER A 480 49.19 39.71 -12.51
CA SER A 480 50.61 39.98 -12.30
C SER A 480 51.27 40.49 -13.58
N SER A 481 52.06 41.55 -13.44
CA SER A 481 53.22 41.88 -14.28
C SER A 481 53.07 41.85 -15.81
N LYS A 482 53.18 43.03 -16.44
CA LYS A 482 54.12 43.19 -17.55
C LYS A 482 54.62 44.64 -17.71
N TYR A 483 55.91 44.73 -18.03
CA TYR A 483 56.66 45.93 -18.37
C TYR A 483 55.96 46.81 -19.43
N SER A 484 56.04 48.14 -19.26
CA SER A 484 56.87 48.98 -20.14
C SER A 484 57.12 50.37 -19.52
N SER A 485 58.13 51.09 -20.01
CA SER A 485 58.69 52.29 -19.36
C SER A 485 58.44 53.59 -20.13
N LYS A 486 58.15 54.67 -19.38
CA LYS A 486 58.56 56.08 -19.63
C LYS A 486 58.31 56.84 -18.30
N LYS A 487 59.28 57.47 -17.63
CA LYS A 487 60.02 58.71 -17.98
C LYS A 487 59.13 59.89 -18.40
N SER A 488 59.28 61.12 -17.89
CA SER A 488 59.86 61.63 -16.62
C SER A 488 59.79 63.17 -16.61
N GLN A 489 59.13 63.77 -15.62
CA GLN A 489 59.37 65.12 -15.07
C GLN A 489 58.39 65.28 -13.88
N THR A 490 58.75 65.47 -12.60
CA THR A 490 59.70 66.35 -11.90
C THR A 490 59.25 67.82 -11.81
N ASN A 491 59.32 68.36 -10.58
CA ASN A 491 59.00 69.72 -10.12
C ASN A 491 57.52 69.91 -9.69
N GLY A 492 57.21 70.23 -8.42
CA GLY A 492 58.11 70.38 -7.26
C GLY A 492 57.40 70.39 -5.90
N HIS A 493 58.14 69.99 -4.87
CA HIS A 493 57.86 70.07 -3.43
C HIS A 493 57.63 71.52 -2.90
N PRO A 494 57.21 71.73 -1.64
CA PRO A 494 56.29 70.94 -0.79
C PRO A 494 55.39 71.82 0.14
N SER A 495 54.69 71.17 1.08
CA SER A 495 54.35 71.70 2.42
C SER A 495 53.18 72.70 2.50
N GLY A 496 52.42 72.78 3.61
CA GLY A 496 52.64 72.14 4.91
C GLY A 496 51.39 71.72 5.68
N TYR A 497 51.61 70.84 6.66
CA TYR A 497 50.62 70.43 7.66
C TYR A 497 50.28 71.58 8.61
N VAL A 498 49.01 71.70 9.01
CA VAL A 498 48.63 71.85 10.43
C VAL A 498 47.37 71.02 10.72
N SER A 499 47.40 70.30 11.83
CA SER A 499 46.26 69.74 12.57
C SER A 499 46.71 69.68 14.04
N PRO A 500 45.84 69.42 15.04
CA PRO A 500 44.37 69.40 15.06
C PRO A 500 43.83 70.40 16.12
N ILE A 501 42.57 70.26 16.58
CA ILE A 501 42.19 70.45 18.01
C ILE A 501 40.83 69.81 18.31
N LYS A 502 40.61 69.39 19.58
CA LYS A 502 39.37 68.79 20.09
C LYS A 502 38.47 69.84 20.76
N GLY A 503 37.16 69.58 20.86
CA GLY A 503 36.28 70.29 21.81
C GLY A 503 34.86 69.70 21.85
N ASN A 504 34.40 69.28 23.03
CA ASN A 504 33.01 68.87 23.25
C ASN A 504 32.11 70.09 23.55
N GLY A 505 30.81 69.99 23.27
CA GLY A 505 29.81 70.94 23.77
C GLY A 505 28.37 70.54 23.45
N GLU A 506 27.60 70.14 24.46
CA GLU A 506 26.15 69.97 24.35
C GLU A 506 25.43 71.31 24.49
N ALA A 507 24.38 71.55 23.69
CA ALA A 507 23.40 72.61 23.93
C ALA A 507 22.01 72.23 23.37
N LYS A 508 20.94 72.79 23.95
CA LYS A 508 19.54 72.37 23.74
C LYS A 508 18.72 73.36 22.91
N GLY A 509 17.85 72.84 22.04
CA GLY A 509 16.76 73.57 21.36
C GLY A 509 15.79 72.56 20.70
N ARG A 510 14.56 72.24 21.13
CA ARG A 510 13.50 72.81 21.99
C ARG A 510 12.33 73.38 21.15
N HIS A 511 11.11 72.85 21.36
CA HIS A 511 9.81 73.23 20.77
C HIS A 511 9.54 72.75 19.31
N ARG A 512 8.31 72.45 18.88
CA ARG A 512 7.04 72.11 19.59
C ARG A 512 6.07 71.31 18.69
N ALA A 513 5.03 70.77 19.33
CA ALA A 513 3.65 70.48 18.86
C ALA A 513 3.22 71.03 17.46
N SER A 514 2.31 70.36 16.73
CA SER A 514 0.99 69.97 17.25
C SER A 514 0.33 68.75 16.60
N SER A 515 -0.58 68.14 17.37
CA SER A 515 -1.48 67.05 16.98
C SER A 515 -2.92 67.55 16.89
N THR A 516 -3.69 67.10 15.90
CA THR A 516 -5.15 67.05 16.00
C THR A 516 -5.74 65.88 15.22
N SER A 517 -6.73 65.23 15.82
CA SER A 517 -7.54 64.16 15.26
C SER A 517 -9.01 64.59 15.25
N THR A 518 -9.77 64.21 14.23
CA THR A 518 -11.25 64.23 14.28
C THR A 518 -11.85 63.19 13.35
N SER A 519 -13.04 62.71 13.70
CA SER A 519 -13.71 61.58 13.03
C SER A 519 -15.25 61.70 13.11
N THR A 520 -15.92 61.73 11.97
CA THR A 520 -17.38 61.53 11.78
C THR A 520 -17.66 61.43 10.27
N ALA A 521 -18.78 60.92 9.73
CA ALA A 521 -19.67 59.77 10.02
C ALA A 521 -20.99 59.98 9.24
N ASN A 522 -21.48 58.97 8.52
CA ASN A 522 -22.84 58.85 7.94
C ASN A 522 -23.26 59.90 6.86
N THR A 523 -24.21 59.70 5.93
CA THR A 523 -25.00 58.53 5.45
C THR A 523 -25.64 58.85 4.08
N THR A 524 -25.97 57.82 3.27
CA THR A 524 -27.09 57.71 2.27
C THR A 524 -27.27 58.78 1.17
N ASP A 525 -27.50 58.51 -0.13
CA ASP A 525 -27.46 57.32 -1.01
C ASP A 525 -27.17 57.85 -2.46
N ASN A 526 -27.74 57.52 -3.65
CA ASN A 526 -28.71 56.53 -4.16
C ASN A 526 -28.61 56.41 -5.72
N HIS A 527 -29.26 55.40 -6.33
CA HIS A 527 -29.42 55.14 -7.79
C HIS A 527 -28.11 54.88 -8.59
N LEU A 528 -28.06 54.05 -9.66
CA LEU A 528 -29.09 53.47 -10.54
C LEU A 528 -28.85 51.95 -10.82
N SER A 529 -29.74 51.33 -11.61
CA SER A 529 -29.77 49.91 -12.03
C SER A 529 -28.69 49.56 -13.10
N VAL A 530 -28.39 48.30 -13.51
CA VAL A 530 -29.25 47.27 -14.17
C VAL A 530 -28.77 45.82 -13.86
N GLN A 531 -29.63 44.83 -14.14
CA GLN A 531 -29.52 43.42 -13.76
C GLN A 531 -28.84 42.51 -14.83
N ARG A 532 -28.31 41.35 -14.39
CA ARG A 532 -28.48 39.95 -14.92
C ARG A 532 -28.31 39.66 -16.45
N SER A 533 -27.84 38.48 -16.93
CA SER A 533 -27.31 37.24 -16.30
C SER A 533 -26.92 36.16 -17.37
N TYR A 534 -26.28 35.07 -16.91
CA TYR A 534 -26.30 33.67 -17.42
C TYR A 534 -25.32 33.16 -18.50
N ASN A 535 -24.57 32.10 -18.12
CA ASN A 535 -24.49 30.72 -18.67
C ASN A 535 -24.23 30.47 -20.19
N ALA A 536 -23.56 29.37 -20.62
CA ALA A 536 -22.77 28.34 -19.91
C ALA A 536 -22.06 27.35 -20.89
N ARG A 537 -21.09 26.55 -20.35
CA ARG A 537 -20.64 25.21 -20.82
C ARG A 537 -19.95 25.14 -22.21
N THR A 538 -19.11 24.16 -22.58
CA THR A 538 -18.64 22.90 -21.92
C THR A 538 -17.19 22.51 -22.32
N ARG A 539 -16.56 21.64 -21.50
CA ARG A 539 -15.44 20.68 -21.73
C ARG A 539 -14.89 20.51 -23.18
N SER A 540 -13.60 20.21 -23.40
CA SER A 540 -12.98 18.93 -22.98
C SER A 540 -11.45 18.78 -23.28
N VAL A 541 -10.87 17.72 -22.68
CA VAL A 541 -9.61 16.97 -22.97
C VAL A 541 -8.22 17.65 -23.12
N SER A 542 -7.23 17.02 -22.48
CA SER A 542 -5.78 17.03 -22.81
C SER A 542 -5.41 15.73 -23.57
N PRO A 543 -4.22 15.59 -24.20
CA PRO A 543 -3.09 14.97 -23.47
C PRO A 543 -1.65 15.30 -23.97
N ALA A 544 -0.64 14.82 -23.20
CA ALA A 544 0.78 14.60 -23.58
C ALA A 544 1.63 15.85 -23.97
N GLY A 545 2.97 15.85 -23.93
CA GLY A 545 3.97 14.81 -23.57
C GLY A 545 4.59 14.11 -24.80
N PRO A 546 5.87 13.64 -24.77
CA PRO A 546 6.85 13.65 -23.67
C PRO A 546 8.13 14.45 -23.99
N ASN A 547 9.08 14.47 -23.04
CA ASN A 547 10.46 14.87 -23.29
C ASN A 547 11.39 13.92 -22.51
N THR A 548 12.24 13.13 -23.18
CA THR A 548 13.21 12.23 -22.52
C THR A 548 14.47 12.05 -23.36
N PHE A 549 15.62 12.42 -22.77
CA PHE A 549 16.96 12.12 -23.30
C PHE A 549 17.37 10.69 -22.95
N THR A 550 18.15 10.06 -23.84
CA THR A 550 19.14 9.03 -23.47
C THR A 550 20.41 9.23 -24.29
N HIS A 551 21.57 9.24 -23.64
CA HIS A 551 22.87 9.08 -24.28
C HIS A 551 23.31 7.61 -24.18
N ALA A 552 23.78 7.02 -25.28
CA ALA A 552 25.01 6.20 -25.31
C ALA A 552 25.36 5.75 -26.74
N ASN A 553 26.65 5.82 -27.06
CA ASN A 553 27.30 5.53 -28.33
C ASN A 553 27.01 4.13 -28.91
N SER A 554 27.02 4.03 -30.24
CA SER A 554 27.84 3.05 -30.98
C SER A 554 28.00 3.42 -32.46
N TYR A 555 29.02 2.85 -33.11
CA TYR A 555 29.48 3.18 -34.46
C TYR A 555 28.62 2.52 -35.57
N ALA A 556 28.37 3.23 -36.68
CA ALA A 556 28.52 2.74 -38.08
C ALA A 556 27.95 3.74 -39.12
N MET A 557 28.51 3.69 -40.33
CA MET A 557 28.10 4.34 -41.59
C MET A 557 28.42 3.33 -42.73
N PRO A 558 27.89 3.42 -43.97
CA PRO A 558 26.85 4.32 -44.48
C PRO A 558 25.76 3.63 -45.39
N ASN A 559 24.87 4.46 -45.94
CA ASN A 559 24.36 4.45 -47.33
C ASN A 559 23.22 3.54 -47.85
N LEU A 560 22.34 4.24 -48.62
CA LEU A 560 21.79 3.93 -49.96
C LEU A 560 20.46 3.17 -50.16
N GLN A 561 19.84 3.56 -51.30
CA GLN A 561 18.67 3.04 -52.02
C GLN A 561 17.26 3.35 -51.41
N GLN A 562 16.32 4.05 -52.08
CA GLN A 562 15.67 3.92 -53.42
C GLN A 562 14.36 3.10 -53.28
N GLU A 563 13.18 3.46 -53.81
CA GLU A 563 12.81 4.44 -54.87
C GLU A 563 11.45 5.15 -54.64
N ASP A 564 11.00 5.93 -55.64
CA ASP A 564 9.77 6.73 -55.70
C ASP A 564 8.44 5.94 -55.74
N ASN A 565 7.34 6.67 -55.47
CA ASN A 565 6.24 6.75 -56.45
C ASN A 565 5.37 8.03 -56.26
N ARG A 566 5.12 8.74 -57.37
CA ARG A 566 4.12 9.82 -57.54
C ARG A 566 3.45 9.66 -58.91
N PRO A 567 2.13 9.89 -59.02
CA PRO A 567 1.62 11.03 -59.82
C PRO A 567 0.37 11.67 -59.16
N LEU A 568 -0.26 12.78 -59.60
CA LEU A 568 0.08 13.92 -60.47
C LEU A 568 -0.88 15.09 -60.09
N ILE A 569 -0.40 16.34 -60.18
CA ILE A 569 -0.99 17.55 -60.83
C ILE A 569 -2.53 17.65 -60.96
N ASP A 570 -3.20 18.78 -60.67
CA ASP A 570 -2.96 20.19 -61.08
C ASP A 570 -3.59 21.16 -60.00
N LYS A 571 -3.48 22.50 -59.90
CA LYS A 571 -3.12 23.65 -60.78
C LYS A 571 -2.34 24.78 -60.07
N ALA A 572 -1.64 25.58 -60.88
CA ALA A 572 -1.31 27.04 -60.83
C ALA A 572 -0.99 27.75 -59.48
N GLY A 573 0.02 28.64 -59.40
CA GLY A 573 0.86 29.21 -60.46
C GLY A 573 2.14 29.95 -60.00
N PHE A 574 2.87 30.50 -60.97
CA PHE A 574 4.24 31.08 -60.92
C PHE A 574 4.20 32.64 -60.89
N TYR A 575 5.25 33.46 -60.63
CA TYR A 575 6.66 33.41 -60.15
C TYR A 575 7.15 34.90 -60.03
N PRO A 576 8.41 35.25 -59.66
CA PRO A 576 9.35 34.73 -58.65
C PRO A 576 9.87 35.89 -57.73
N GLN A 577 11.05 35.75 -57.11
CA GLN A 577 11.76 36.83 -56.38
C GLN A 577 12.70 37.64 -57.29
N MET A 578 12.94 38.93 -56.98
CA MET A 578 14.13 39.66 -57.45
C MET A 578 14.55 40.81 -56.49
N LYS A 579 15.67 41.49 -56.79
CA LYS A 579 16.54 42.19 -55.82
C LYS A 579 16.83 43.64 -56.25
N TRP A 580 17.17 44.51 -55.28
CA TRP A 580 17.37 45.96 -55.41
C TRP A 580 18.72 46.40 -56.00
N GLN A 581 18.69 47.51 -56.76
CA GLN A 581 19.70 48.58 -56.99
C GLN A 581 18.96 49.62 -57.89
N ASP A 582 18.62 50.85 -57.43
CA ASP A 582 19.42 52.11 -57.35
C ASP A 582 19.71 52.77 -58.73
N PRO A 583 19.77 54.12 -58.91
CA PRO A 583 19.44 55.26 -58.01
C PRO A 583 18.68 56.44 -58.74
N ASP A 584 18.88 57.69 -58.28
CA ASP A 584 18.67 59.01 -58.94
C ASP A 584 17.22 59.58 -59.03
N GLU A 585 16.94 60.89 -58.88
CA GLU A 585 17.75 62.10 -58.57
C GLU A 585 16.87 63.23 -57.94
N SER A 586 17.48 64.22 -57.26
CA SER A 586 16.88 65.47 -56.68
C SER A 586 15.81 65.31 -55.57
N ASP A 587 15.58 66.23 -54.61
CA ASP A 587 16.36 67.23 -53.87
C ASP A 587 15.50 67.62 -52.60
N GLU A 588 15.84 68.48 -51.63
CA GLU A 588 16.90 69.48 -51.44
C GLU A 588 17.60 69.31 -50.05
N GLU A 589 18.32 70.35 -49.61
CA GLU A 589 18.81 70.68 -48.26
C GLU A 589 17.85 70.40 -47.07
N SER A 590 18.28 70.13 -45.83
CA SER A 590 19.62 70.08 -45.16
C SER A 590 19.48 69.26 -43.83
N HIS A 591 20.44 69.12 -42.89
CA HIS A 591 21.73 69.76 -42.60
C HIS A 591 22.64 68.79 -41.78
N ILE A 592 23.80 69.26 -41.27
CA ILE A 592 24.84 68.41 -40.64
C ILE A 592 25.02 68.73 -39.13
N GLY A 593 25.27 67.70 -38.31
CA GLY A 593 25.59 67.85 -36.88
C GLY A 593 25.92 66.54 -36.17
N ASP A 594 27.06 65.92 -36.49
CA ASP A 594 27.52 64.67 -35.86
C ASP A 594 28.11 64.93 -34.45
N TYR A 595 27.69 64.14 -33.46
CA TYR A 595 28.24 64.12 -32.10
C TYR A 595 28.09 62.74 -31.47
N ASP A 596 29.19 61.97 -31.49
CA ASP A 596 29.32 60.72 -30.75
C ASP A 596 29.05 60.94 -29.25
N SER A 597 28.13 60.15 -28.69
CA SER A 597 27.82 60.20 -27.27
C SER A 597 27.74 58.79 -26.68
N GLN A 598 28.69 58.49 -25.79
CA GLN A 598 28.72 57.25 -25.02
C GLN A 598 27.56 57.19 -24.02
N GLY A 599 26.37 56.83 -24.53
CA GLY A 599 25.17 56.62 -23.74
C GLY A 599 25.32 55.46 -22.77
N LYS A 600 25.90 55.73 -21.58
CA LYS A 600 25.83 54.84 -20.40
C LYS A 600 24.36 54.55 -20.13
N GLY A 601 23.88 53.42 -20.63
CA GLY A 601 22.46 53.06 -20.63
C GLY A 601 21.93 52.84 -19.21
N LYS A 602 21.49 53.93 -18.56
CA LYS A 602 20.88 53.91 -17.23
C LYS A 602 19.68 52.95 -17.26
N ARG A 603 19.89 51.74 -16.72
CA ARG A 603 18.90 50.66 -16.69
C ARG A 603 17.63 51.19 -16.04
N LYS A 604 16.56 51.40 -16.84
CA LYS A 604 15.27 51.95 -16.36
C LYS A 604 14.87 51.22 -15.07
N PRO A 605 14.57 51.94 -13.97
CA PRO A 605 14.38 51.31 -12.67
C PRO A 605 13.27 50.25 -12.75
N LYS A 606 13.59 49.00 -12.39
CA LYS A 606 12.60 47.91 -12.37
C LYS A 606 11.34 48.39 -11.64
N SER A 607 10.17 48.23 -12.27
CA SER A 607 8.88 48.65 -11.68
C SER A 607 8.65 47.95 -10.34
N ARG A 608 7.87 48.56 -9.44
CA ARG A 608 7.56 47.98 -8.11
C ARG A 608 7.06 46.54 -8.22
N ALA A 609 6.22 46.24 -9.22
CA ALA A 609 5.76 44.89 -9.55
C ALA A 609 6.90 43.93 -9.95
N ARG A 610 7.85 44.34 -10.81
CA ARG A 610 9.01 43.51 -11.16
C ARG A 610 9.94 43.29 -9.96
N ARG A 611 10.13 44.29 -9.09
CA ARG A 611 10.92 44.15 -7.85
C ARG A 611 10.27 43.15 -6.89
N ALA A 612 8.95 43.21 -6.71
CA ALA A 612 8.21 42.24 -5.92
C ALA A 612 8.31 40.82 -6.53
N LEU A 613 8.17 40.68 -7.85
CA LEU A 613 8.30 39.38 -8.53
C LEU A 613 9.71 38.78 -8.36
N ASP A 614 10.76 39.57 -8.57
CA ASP A 614 12.15 39.13 -8.38
C ASP A 614 12.39 38.64 -6.93
N GLU A 615 11.95 39.42 -5.94
CA GLU A 615 12.14 39.09 -4.52
C GLU A 615 11.27 37.90 -4.10
N PHE A 616 10.06 37.73 -4.66
CA PHE A 616 9.22 36.55 -4.45
C PHE A 616 9.91 35.29 -4.97
N LEU A 617 10.39 35.31 -6.21
CA LEU A 617 11.10 34.17 -6.82
C LEU A 617 12.39 33.85 -6.05
N ARG A 618 13.17 34.86 -5.66
CA ARG A 618 14.37 34.68 -4.84
C ARG A 618 14.06 34.08 -3.46
N SER A 619 12.99 34.55 -2.81
CA SER A 619 12.54 34.01 -1.52
C SER A 619 12.06 32.57 -1.65
N MET A 620 11.30 32.28 -2.70
CA MET A 620 10.77 30.94 -2.96
C MET A 620 11.91 29.95 -3.19
N LEU A 621 12.93 30.30 -3.99
CA LEU A 621 14.13 29.47 -4.17
C LEU A 621 14.91 29.29 -2.85
N PHE A 622 15.11 30.37 -2.09
CA PHE A 622 15.84 30.33 -0.82
C PHE A 622 15.16 29.47 0.26
N VAL A 623 13.83 29.37 0.25
CA VAL A 623 13.09 28.48 1.16
C VAL A 623 12.96 27.06 0.59
N ALA A 624 12.68 26.92 -0.71
CA ALA A 624 12.43 25.63 -1.34
C ALA A 624 13.67 24.72 -1.39
N ILE A 625 14.86 25.26 -1.65
CA ILE A 625 16.09 24.45 -1.77
C ILE A 625 16.46 23.79 -0.42
N PRO A 626 16.58 24.51 0.72
CA PRO A 626 16.80 23.88 2.02
C PRO A 626 15.66 22.94 2.43
N SER A 627 14.39 23.30 2.13
CA SER A 627 13.24 22.45 2.45
C SER A 627 13.25 21.13 1.68
N ALA A 628 13.64 21.15 0.39
CA ALA A 628 13.76 19.95 -0.43
C ALA A 628 14.95 19.07 -0.01
N LEU A 629 16.09 19.67 0.33
CA LEU A 629 17.26 18.97 0.87
C LEU A 629 16.93 18.30 2.23
N TRP A 630 16.26 19.02 3.12
CA TRP A 630 15.82 18.50 4.42
C TRP A 630 14.77 17.38 4.26
N TYR A 631 13.80 17.55 3.36
CA TYR A 631 12.80 16.51 3.07
C TYR A 631 13.44 15.25 2.44
N GLY A 632 14.44 15.41 1.57
CA GLY A 632 15.25 14.30 1.05
C GLY A 632 16.05 13.60 2.14
N PHE A 633 16.64 14.35 3.08
CA PHE A 633 17.29 13.79 4.26
C PHE A 633 16.31 13.01 5.16
N LEU A 634 15.10 13.53 5.39
CA LEU A 634 14.06 12.84 6.16
C LEU A 634 13.52 11.58 5.48
N ILE A 635 13.47 11.54 4.14
CA ILE A 635 13.10 10.33 3.38
C ILE A 635 14.21 9.27 3.43
N LYS A 636 15.49 9.68 3.53
CA LYS A 636 16.62 8.76 3.59
C LYS A 636 16.80 8.12 4.97
N ASN A 637 16.48 8.84 6.05
CA ASN A 637 16.83 8.46 7.42
C ASN A 637 15.63 8.12 8.32
N GLY A 638 14.44 7.85 7.77
CA GLY A 638 13.23 7.43 8.50
C GLY A 638 12.14 6.89 7.60
#